data_AF-A0A951WZ83-F1
#
_entry.id   AF-A0A951WZ83-F1
#
_cell.length_a   1.000
_cell.length_b   1.000
_cell.length_c   1.000
_cell.angle_alpha   90.00
_cell.angle_beta   90.00
_cell.angle_gamma   90.00
#
_symmetry.space_group_name_H-M   'P 1'
#
loop_
_entity.id
_entity.type
_entity.pdbx_description
1 polymer ?
#
loop_
_entity_poly.entity_id
_entity_poly.type
_entity_poly.pdbx_seq_one_letter_code
_entity_poly.pdbx_strand_id
1 'polypeptide(L)'
;MKRLHPRTVYQHLPLALLALAVLLYAGYFSWLTLLRYHAFEARALDLGNLNQAVWNTAHGNWFHLTNQEEGLTSRLGYHVEPIILPIALIYRLYPAPELLLVLQALVVALGAVPLFALARLRGLHDWLGLLLGVAFLLNPTMQAANWYEFHPVTLAPTIFMATFYFLLARRTGWFVLFAALSASCKEEMGLLVFMIGLYAWLAQRRRYLGWLTMAAGLGWSLFAVLGIQQLIAGGNIHWGRYAYLGESTADKLVALVTRPDLLLAQLQQARALSYLFWLLLPVGFTALLAPEVLVLALPSLAINLLADFSPMHEPARLTYAAPIVPFVMLAGAMGIARLAAWTRQTHRQLQAEGERKENQAGLDEAAPGTVTEREGSRNRLRPSRSSLALLTNWLVAVLVLGGVLTGQWTYGYLPGSGQYLAMTVTEHHRRGQLILDEIPANAKVSAQDRLNPHVSGRETLYLFPRLEDADTVVLDASGPAWPLHPNDLRQRVDDLLAGDFGVARAADGYLVLSTNTSNKSLPPAFFTAWQAPDKLDTSLPEVSYSEPVHITFGDEITLLEYAVGRDRYGELVVSTVWETLEPLEQDLRFYISYLDTELNVLHDSQFYQPTAVLWYPTSLWQPGSPVLVQTLPWTLDTERFVLVVGVYRGESGWRDGARLPVTSMEPDVPLMDDRTLVRLAGFRRENGVSWQPQVAVDGAPARQLDATFEGGLRLEGVTAPPALSPGQPALVTLYWQADQVPAGDYSVFVHLLDNSGSKVGQLDGMPGDGISKLPTSAWPAGWRGSDSRLLALPGDLQPGDYTLVAGMYTWQTLERLPIRDPGAAPGDVVVLGNITVR
;
A
#
# COMPACT_ATOMS: atom_id res chain seq x y z
N MET A 1 7.74 -16.01 -53.25
CA MET A 1 7.83 -15.28 -51.96
C MET A 1 8.99 -14.28 -52.03
N LYS A 2 8.73 -12.97 -52.15
CA LYS A 2 9.78 -11.94 -52.17
C LYS A 2 10.38 -11.81 -50.77
N ARG A 3 11.67 -12.09 -50.60
CA ARG A 3 12.40 -11.85 -49.35
C ARG A 3 12.41 -10.34 -49.07
N LEU A 4 11.78 -9.93 -47.97
CA LEU A 4 11.85 -8.55 -47.48
C LEU A 4 13.33 -8.16 -47.28
N HIS A 5 13.74 -7.02 -47.82
CA HIS A 5 15.11 -6.51 -47.66
C HIS A 5 15.35 -6.15 -46.18
N PRO A 6 16.52 -6.46 -45.60
CA PRO A 6 16.84 -6.17 -44.18
C PRO A 6 16.63 -4.69 -43.82
N ARG A 7 16.92 -3.76 -44.75
CA ARG A 7 16.74 -2.31 -44.54
C ARG A 7 15.27 -1.90 -44.35
N THR A 8 14.33 -2.59 -44.98
CA THR A 8 12.89 -2.30 -44.86
C THR A 8 12.36 -2.77 -43.50
N VAL A 9 12.88 -3.89 -42.99
CA VAL A 9 12.53 -4.41 -41.66
C VAL A 9 13.00 -3.45 -40.55
N TYR A 10 14.24 -2.96 -40.62
CA TYR A 10 14.78 -2.00 -39.64
C TYR A 10 14.01 -0.66 -39.59
N GLN A 11 13.44 -0.20 -40.70
CA GLN A 11 12.69 1.05 -40.76
C GLN A 11 11.30 0.95 -40.10
N HIS A 12 10.68 -0.23 -40.10
CA HIS A 12 9.34 -0.43 -39.51
C HIS A 12 9.38 -1.05 -38.11
N LEU A 13 10.53 -1.58 -37.70
CA LEU A 13 10.70 -2.25 -36.40
C LEU A 13 10.29 -1.38 -35.20
N PRO A 14 10.69 -0.10 -35.07
CA PRO A 14 10.29 0.71 -33.91
C PRO A 14 8.78 0.90 -33.81
N LEU A 15 8.09 1.03 -34.94
CA LEU A 15 6.63 1.17 -34.97
C LEU A 15 5.94 -0.16 -34.62
N ALA A 16 6.47 -1.30 -35.08
CA ALA A 16 5.97 -2.62 -34.71
C ALA A 16 6.16 -2.90 -33.21
N LEU A 17 7.32 -2.52 -32.66
CA LEU A 17 7.59 -2.62 -31.22
C LEU A 17 6.71 -1.69 -30.39
N LEU A 18 6.41 -0.48 -30.90
CA LEU A 18 5.45 0.41 -30.26
C LEU A 18 4.06 -0.21 -30.22
N ALA A 19 3.59 -0.76 -31.34
CA ALA A 19 2.29 -1.43 -31.41
C ALA A 19 2.23 -2.63 -30.45
N LEU A 20 3.31 -3.42 -30.38
CA LEU A 20 3.42 -4.50 -29.40
C LEU A 20 3.38 -3.97 -27.96
N ALA A 21 4.12 -2.91 -27.62
CA ALA A 21 4.11 -2.32 -26.28
C ALA A 21 2.72 -1.79 -25.88
N VAL A 22 2.00 -1.15 -26.82
CA VAL A 22 0.62 -0.70 -26.63
C VAL A 22 -0.31 -1.88 -26.36
N LEU A 23 -0.21 -2.96 -27.15
CA LEU A 23 -1.04 -4.17 -26.96
C LEU A 23 -0.73 -4.88 -25.64
N LEU A 24 0.55 -4.99 -25.27
CA LEU A 24 0.97 -5.59 -24.01
C LEU A 24 0.47 -4.79 -22.81
N TYR A 25 0.61 -3.46 -22.84
CA TYR A 25 0.10 -2.60 -21.78
C TYR A 25 -1.42 -2.70 -21.66
N ALA A 26 -2.15 -2.57 -22.78
CA ALA A 26 -3.61 -2.65 -22.78
C ALA A 26 -4.09 -4.02 -22.27
N GLY A 27 -3.47 -5.11 -22.74
CA GLY A 27 -3.81 -6.47 -22.30
C GLY A 27 -3.52 -6.70 -20.81
N TYR A 28 -2.34 -6.31 -20.34
CA TYR A 28 -1.96 -6.46 -18.94
C TYR A 28 -2.84 -5.64 -17.99
N PHE A 29 -3.03 -4.34 -18.25
CA PHE A 29 -3.86 -3.51 -17.37
C PHE A 29 -5.36 -3.83 -17.47
N SER A 30 -5.84 -4.32 -18.61
CA SER A 30 -7.20 -4.89 -18.70
C SER A 30 -7.31 -6.10 -17.78
N TRP A 31 -6.42 -7.08 -17.92
CA TRP A 31 -6.41 -8.26 -17.05
C TRP A 31 -6.29 -7.90 -15.57
N LEU A 32 -5.37 -7.00 -15.23
CA LEU A 32 -5.06 -6.62 -13.85
C LEU A 32 -6.24 -5.89 -13.18
N THR A 33 -6.89 -4.96 -13.87
CA THR A 33 -8.05 -4.23 -13.33
C THR A 33 -9.30 -5.09 -13.27
N LEU A 34 -9.49 -6.01 -14.23
CA LEU A 34 -10.55 -7.02 -14.16
C LEU A 34 -10.33 -8.02 -13.03
N LEU A 35 -9.08 -8.43 -12.79
CA LEU A 35 -8.71 -9.27 -11.65
C LEU A 35 -9.04 -8.56 -10.34
N ARG A 36 -8.72 -7.26 -10.22
CA ARG A 36 -9.09 -6.45 -9.07
C ARG A 36 -10.61 -6.39 -8.87
N TYR A 37 -11.36 -6.14 -9.94
CA TYR A 37 -12.81 -6.13 -9.92
C TYR A 37 -13.37 -7.48 -9.43
N HIS A 38 -13.00 -8.59 -10.06
CA HIS A 38 -13.49 -9.92 -9.66
C HIS A 38 -12.94 -10.43 -8.32
N ALA A 39 -11.90 -9.80 -7.78
CA ALA A 39 -11.44 -10.00 -6.41
C ALA A 39 -12.14 -9.10 -5.38
N PHE A 40 -13.24 -8.43 -5.78
CA PHE A 40 -14.08 -7.55 -4.96
C PHE A 40 -13.29 -6.40 -4.31
N GLU A 41 -12.33 -5.85 -5.05
CA GLU A 41 -11.47 -4.73 -4.62
C GLU A 41 -11.79 -3.41 -5.34
N ALA A 42 -12.91 -3.37 -6.07
CA ALA A 42 -13.46 -2.13 -6.61
C ALA A 42 -14.33 -1.42 -5.56
N ARG A 43 -14.46 -0.09 -5.63
CA ARG A 43 -15.09 0.74 -4.58
C ARG A 43 -16.37 1.44 -5.06
N ALA A 44 -17.28 1.71 -4.14
CA ALA A 44 -18.56 2.35 -4.42
C ALA A 44 -18.40 3.78 -4.93
N LEU A 45 -17.54 4.56 -4.27
CA LEU A 45 -17.36 5.99 -4.53
C LEU A 45 -16.52 6.30 -5.78
N ASP A 46 -16.01 5.26 -6.45
CA ASP A 46 -15.19 5.38 -7.65
C ASP A 46 -15.88 4.60 -8.80
N LEU A 47 -15.65 3.29 -8.95
CA LEU A 47 -16.23 2.49 -10.03
C LEU A 47 -17.76 2.37 -9.91
N GLY A 48 -18.28 2.18 -8.68
CA GLY A 48 -19.71 1.99 -8.45
C GLY A 48 -20.54 3.19 -8.91
N ASN A 49 -20.20 4.40 -8.47
CA ASN A 49 -20.94 5.62 -8.80
C ASN A 49 -20.83 5.99 -10.28
N LEU A 50 -19.69 5.71 -10.90
CA LEU A 50 -19.44 6.07 -12.27
C LEU A 50 -20.13 5.09 -13.19
N ASN A 51 -20.07 3.78 -12.88
CA ASN A 51 -20.79 2.79 -13.62
C ASN A 51 -22.31 3.00 -13.53
N GLN A 52 -22.85 3.32 -12.35
CA GLN A 52 -24.26 3.68 -12.20
C GLN A 52 -24.63 4.89 -13.07
N ALA A 53 -23.82 5.95 -13.07
CA ALA A 53 -24.05 7.13 -13.90
C ALA A 53 -23.99 6.83 -15.41
N VAL A 54 -23.04 6.00 -15.84
CA VAL A 54 -22.93 5.56 -17.24
C VAL A 54 -24.13 4.70 -17.63
N TRP A 55 -24.52 3.75 -16.77
CA TRP A 55 -25.68 2.88 -16.98
C TRP A 55 -26.97 3.71 -17.11
N ASN A 56 -27.23 4.64 -16.19
CA ASN A 56 -28.40 5.52 -16.24
C ASN A 56 -28.40 6.39 -17.49
N THR A 57 -27.25 6.96 -17.86
CA THR A 57 -27.11 7.75 -19.09
C THR A 57 -27.39 6.90 -20.34
N ALA A 58 -26.90 5.66 -20.37
CA ALA A 58 -27.18 4.71 -21.45
C ALA A 58 -28.67 4.32 -21.55
N HIS A 59 -29.45 4.47 -20.48
CA HIS A 59 -30.89 4.19 -20.45
C HIS A 59 -31.77 5.44 -20.50
N GLY A 60 -31.19 6.63 -20.68
CA GLY A 60 -31.92 7.88 -20.88
C GLY A 60 -32.12 8.73 -19.64
N ASN A 61 -31.64 8.30 -18.47
CA ASN A 61 -31.60 9.10 -17.24
C ASN A 61 -30.20 9.75 -17.11
N TRP A 62 -30.02 10.91 -17.76
CA TRP A 62 -28.68 11.45 -18.03
C TRP A 62 -27.95 11.85 -16.75
N PHE A 63 -26.74 11.29 -16.57
CA PHE A 63 -25.86 11.52 -15.43
C PHE A 63 -26.45 11.18 -14.05
N HIS A 64 -27.56 10.45 -13.98
CA HIS A 64 -28.19 10.13 -12.71
C HIS A 64 -27.40 9.10 -11.90
N LEU A 65 -27.26 9.33 -10.59
CA LEU A 65 -26.67 8.41 -9.63
C LEU A 65 -27.31 8.59 -8.25
N THR A 66 -27.10 7.66 -7.35
CA THR A 66 -27.66 7.72 -5.98
C THR A 66 -26.68 7.28 -4.89
N ASN A 67 -25.53 6.69 -5.25
CA ASN A 67 -24.56 6.07 -4.32
C ASN A 67 -23.38 6.97 -3.90
N GLN A 68 -23.49 8.30 -4.03
CA GLN A 68 -22.43 9.24 -3.60
C GLN A 68 -22.74 9.84 -2.22
N GLU A 69 -23.66 10.81 -2.17
CA GLU A 69 -24.06 11.54 -0.96
C GLU A 69 -25.57 11.68 -0.94
N GLU A 70 -26.15 11.88 0.26
CA GLU A 70 -27.60 12.02 0.41
C GLU A 70 -28.08 13.28 -0.33
N GLY A 71 -29.15 13.14 -1.12
CA GLY A 71 -29.70 14.23 -1.93
C GLY A 71 -28.95 14.55 -3.24
N LEU A 72 -27.73 14.02 -3.45
CA LEU A 72 -26.99 14.19 -4.69
C LEU A 72 -27.44 13.15 -5.73
N THR A 73 -28.31 13.57 -6.66
CA THR A 73 -28.95 12.68 -7.65
C THR A 73 -28.33 12.75 -9.05
N SER A 74 -27.34 13.63 -9.26
CA SER A 74 -26.67 13.77 -10.55
C SER A 74 -25.17 13.88 -10.39
N ARG A 75 -24.45 13.09 -11.20
CA ARG A 75 -22.99 13.13 -11.30
C ARG A 75 -22.46 14.52 -11.61
N LEU A 76 -23.20 15.32 -12.37
CA LEU A 76 -22.81 16.69 -12.73
C LEU A 76 -22.68 17.63 -11.53
N GLY A 77 -23.32 17.31 -10.40
CA GLY A 77 -23.11 18.03 -9.14
C GLY A 77 -21.75 17.71 -8.49
N TYR A 78 -21.24 16.49 -8.71
CA TYR A 78 -19.95 16.01 -8.22
C TYR A 78 -18.81 16.34 -9.20
N HIS A 79 -18.87 15.77 -10.40
CA HIS A 79 -17.93 15.99 -11.51
C HIS A 79 -18.68 16.25 -12.82
N VAL A 80 -18.26 17.28 -13.56
CA VAL A 80 -18.83 17.64 -14.85
C VAL A 80 -18.05 16.95 -15.95
N GLU A 81 -18.48 15.74 -16.33
CA GLU A 81 -17.75 14.85 -17.25
C GLU A 81 -18.60 14.46 -18.48
N PRO A 82 -18.90 15.39 -19.43
CA PRO A 82 -19.71 15.08 -20.60
C PRO A 82 -19.17 13.99 -21.52
N ILE A 83 -17.88 13.62 -21.38
CA ILE A 83 -17.30 12.47 -22.09
C ILE A 83 -18.06 11.16 -21.77
N ILE A 84 -18.81 11.11 -20.66
CA ILE A 84 -19.71 10.01 -20.35
C ILE A 84 -20.75 9.78 -21.46
N LEU A 85 -21.19 10.80 -22.21
CA LEU A 85 -22.19 10.64 -23.28
C LEU A 85 -21.73 9.69 -24.41
N PRO A 86 -20.57 9.90 -25.07
CA PRO A 86 -20.08 8.93 -26.03
C PRO A 86 -19.66 7.59 -25.38
N ILE A 87 -19.21 7.59 -24.13
CA ILE A 87 -18.90 6.33 -23.41
C ILE A 87 -20.18 5.52 -23.20
N ALA A 88 -21.29 6.13 -22.79
CA ALA A 88 -22.58 5.49 -22.58
C ALA A 88 -23.15 4.89 -23.88
N LEU A 89 -22.86 5.51 -25.03
CA LEU A 89 -23.20 4.93 -26.34
C LEU A 89 -22.42 3.64 -26.61
N ILE A 90 -21.13 3.60 -26.28
CA ILE A 90 -20.29 2.39 -26.39
C ILE A 90 -20.72 1.35 -25.35
N TYR A 91 -21.09 1.79 -24.14
CA TYR A 91 -21.53 0.94 -23.03
C TYR A 91 -22.76 0.09 -23.37
N ARG A 92 -23.63 0.55 -24.27
CA ARG A 92 -24.75 -0.24 -24.78
C ARG A 92 -24.35 -1.55 -25.47
N LEU A 93 -23.11 -1.69 -25.92
CA LEU A 93 -22.62 -2.94 -26.54
C LEU A 93 -22.41 -4.05 -25.51
N TYR A 94 -21.98 -3.67 -24.30
CA TYR A 94 -21.72 -4.58 -23.18
C TYR A 94 -21.89 -3.80 -21.88
N PRO A 95 -23.10 -3.75 -21.29
CA PRO A 95 -23.44 -2.84 -20.21
C PRO A 95 -22.96 -3.34 -18.85
N ALA A 96 -21.64 -3.47 -18.69
CA ALA A 96 -21.01 -3.91 -17.44
C ALA A 96 -19.69 -3.14 -17.14
N PRO A 97 -19.27 -3.05 -15.85
CA PRO A 97 -18.09 -2.31 -15.43
C PRO A 97 -16.79 -2.71 -16.16
N GLU A 98 -16.68 -3.98 -16.56
CA GLU A 98 -15.52 -4.54 -17.26
C GLU A 98 -15.21 -3.79 -18.55
N LEU A 99 -16.23 -3.36 -19.30
CA LEU A 99 -16.02 -2.59 -20.53
C LEU A 99 -15.33 -1.25 -20.24
N LEU A 100 -15.70 -0.60 -19.13
CA LEU A 100 -15.13 0.69 -18.75
C LEU A 100 -13.64 0.54 -18.38
N LEU A 101 -13.30 -0.50 -17.62
CA LEU A 101 -11.92 -0.82 -17.25
C LEU A 101 -11.06 -1.13 -18.50
N VAL A 102 -11.56 -1.96 -19.40
CA VAL A 102 -10.88 -2.28 -20.67
C VAL A 102 -10.75 -1.05 -21.57
N LEU A 103 -11.80 -0.23 -21.68
CA LEU A 103 -11.78 0.99 -22.47
C LEU A 103 -10.73 1.97 -21.97
N GLN A 104 -10.64 2.17 -20.66
CA GLN A 104 -9.60 3.01 -20.06
C GLN A 104 -8.20 2.48 -20.34
N ALA A 105 -7.95 1.19 -20.13
CA ALA A 105 -6.65 0.59 -20.41
C ALA A 105 -6.24 0.77 -21.89
N LEU A 106 -7.18 0.62 -22.82
CA LEU A 106 -6.95 0.84 -24.25
C LEU A 106 -6.63 2.31 -24.56
N VAL A 107 -7.43 3.26 -24.05
CA VAL A 107 -7.22 4.69 -24.31
C VAL A 107 -5.93 5.18 -23.68
N VAL A 108 -5.60 4.73 -22.46
CA VAL A 108 -4.31 5.03 -21.83
C VAL A 108 -3.19 4.46 -22.69
N ALA A 109 -3.24 3.19 -23.12
CA ALA A 109 -2.20 2.60 -23.96
C ALA A 109 -1.94 3.40 -25.26
N LEU A 110 -3.01 3.90 -25.88
CA LEU A 110 -2.92 4.72 -27.10
C LEU A 110 -2.19 6.05 -26.91
N GLY A 111 -1.96 6.52 -25.68
CA GLY A 111 -1.17 7.72 -25.38
C GLY A 111 0.28 7.66 -25.86
N ALA A 112 0.84 6.46 -26.05
CA ALA A 112 2.16 6.29 -26.66
C ALA A 112 2.22 6.74 -28.13
N VAL A 113 1.09 6.67 -28.85
CA VAL A 113 0.99 7.00 -30.28
C VAL A 113 1.21 8.49 -30.59
N PRO A 114 0.51 9.45 -29.97
CA PRO A 114 0.74 10.87 -30.23
C PRO A 114 2.15 11.32 -29.84
N LEU A 115 2.77 10.70 -28.82
CA LEU A 115 4.18 10.97 -28.46
C LEU A 115 5.15 10.50 -29.55
N PHE A 116 4.98 9.27 -30.03
CA PHE A 116 5.77 8.74 -31.13
C PHE A 116 5.61 9.59 -32.41
N ALA A 117 4.37 9.97 -32.72
CA ALA A 117 4.06 10.84 -33.86
C ALA A 117 4.66 12.25 -33.69
N LEU A 118 4.64 12.81 -32.48
CA LEU A 118 5.28 14.08 -32.16
C LEU A 118 6.79 14.03 -32.32
N ALA A 119 7.45 12.96 -31.86
CA ALA A 119 8.87 12.76 -32.01
C ALA A 119 9.28 12.81 -33.50
N ARG A 120 8.54 12.08 -34.36
CA ARG A 120 8.70 12.13 -35.83
C ARG A 120 8.47 13.54 -36.38
N LEU A 121 7.39 14.21 -35.96
CA LEU A 121 7.07 15.58 -36.39
C LEU A 121 8.20 16.57 -36.07
N ARG A 122 8.96 16.33 -35.00
CA ARG A 122 10.11 17.14 -34.58
C ARG A 122 11.46 16.67 -35.14
N GLY A 123 11.46 15.69 -36.04
CA GLY A 123 12.67 15.18 -36.68
C GLY A 123 13.57 14.36 -35.75
N LEU A 124 13.00 13.74 -34.72
CA LEU A 124 13.68 12.74 -33.91
C LEU A 124 13.67 11.38 -34.63
N HIS A 125 14.64 10.54 -34.27
CA HIS A 125 14.70 9.16 -34.77
C HIS A 125 13.58 8.30 -34.17
N ASP A 126 13.05 7.34 -34.92
CA ASP A 126 11.93 6.49 -34.50
C ASP A 126 12.21 5.73 -33.20
N TRP A 127 13.47 5.33 -32.93
CA TRP A 127 13.87 4.73 -31.65
C TRP A 127 13.67 5.67 -30.45
N LEU A 128 13.88 6.98 -30.61
CA LEU A 128 13.59 7.95 -29.55
C LEU A 128 12.07 8.17 -29.40
N GLY A 129 11.33 8.09 -30.51
CA GLY A 129 9.87 8.05 -30.46
C GLY A 129 9.36 6.82 -29.68
N LEU A 130 9.93 5.64 -29.95
CA LEU A 130 9.61 4.40 -29.24
C LEU A 130 9.95 4.53 -27.75
N LEU A 131 11.14 5.03 -27.44
CA LEU A 131 11.58 5.30 -26.07
C LEU A 131 10.58 6.18 -25.31
N LEU A 132 10.12 7.28 -25.90
CA LEU A 132 9.14 8.18 -25.28
C LEU A 132 7.78 7.50 -25.09
N GLY A 133 7.34 6.70 -26.08
CA GLY A 133 6.12 5.91 -25.98
C GLY A 133 6.19 4.87 -24.86
N VAL A 134 7.29 4.11 -24.77
CA VAL A 134 7.53 3.13 -23.71
C VAL A 134 7.68 3.82 -22.35
N ALA A 135 8.36 4.97 -22.27
CA ALA A 135 8.48 5.73 -21.03
C ALA A 135 7.13 6.22 -20.50
N PHE A 136 6.17 6.53 -21.39
CA PHE A 136 4.80 6.85 -20.99
C PHE A 136 4.04 5.61 -20.47
N LEU A 137 4.15 4.47 -21.16
CA LEU A 137 3.50 3.21 -20.72
C LEU A 137 4.08 2.67 -19.41
N LEU A 138 5.38 2.92 -19.18
CA LEU A 138 6.08 2.60 -17.93
C LEU A 138 6.03 3.76 -16.93
N ASN A 139 5.22 4.81 -17.15
CA ASN A 139 5.13 5.91 -16.19
C ASN A 139 4.29 5.47 -14.97
N PRO A 140 4.85 5.44 -13.74
CA PRO A 140 4.12 5.01 -12.55
C PRO A 140 2.85 5.82 -12.27
N THR A 141 2.84 7.12 -12.56
CA THR A 141 1.64 7.97 -12.42
C THR A 141 0.51 7.52 -13.33
N MET A 142 0.84 7.16 -14.58
CA MET A 142 -0.17 6.66 -15.52
C MET A 142 -0.64 5.26 -15.18
N GLN A 143 0.26 4.41 -14.70
CA GLN A 143 -0.09 3.09 -14.19
C GLN A 143 -0.99 3.18 -12.97
N ALA A 144 -0.71 4.08 -12.02
CA ALA A 144 -1.55 4.33 -10.85
C ALA A 144 -2.96 4.76 -11.26
N ALA A 145 -3.06 5.74 -12.16
CA ALA A 145 -4.35 6.24 -12.63
C ALA A 145 -5.17 5.16 -13.37
N ASN A 146 -4.51 4.25 -14.08
CA ASN A 146 -5.16 3.16 -14.78
C ASN A 146 -5.50 1.98 -13.85
N TRP A 147 -4.61 1.67 -12.89
CA TRP A 147 -4.77 0.65 -11.85
C TRP A 147 -5.91 0.97 -10.90
N TYR A 148 -6.11 2.27 -10.59
CA TYR A 148 -7.03 2.72 -9.57
C TYR A 148 -8.44 2.23 -9.89
N GLU A 149 -9.27 2.94 -10.65
CA GLU A 149 -10.57 2.46 -11.14
C GLU A 149 -10.91 3.25 -12.41
N PHE A 150 -12.06 2.99 -13.04
CA PHE A 150 -12.46 3.80 -14.20
C PHE A 150 -12.68 5.26 -13.78
N HIS A 151 -12.05 6.19 -14.48
CA HIS A 151 -12.18 7.62 -14.26
C HIS A 151 -12.05 8.36 -15.60
N PRO A 152 -13.00 9.23 -15.99
CA PRO A 152 -12.91 9.99 -17.23
C PRO A 152 -11.64 10.84 -17.33
N VAL A 153 -11.16 11.39 -16.21
CA VAL A 153 -9.90 12.14 -16.14
C VAL A 153 -8.68 11.32 -16.55
N THR A 154 -8.69 10.00 -16.39
CA THR A 154 -7.58 9.10 -16.78
C THR A 154 -7.46 8.99 -18.31
N LEU A 155 -8.51 9.33 -19.07
CA LEU A 155 -8.47 9.40 -20.54
C LEU A 155 -7.79 10.69 -21.02
N ALA A 156 -7.85 11.75 -20.22
CA ALA A 156 -7.42 13.09 -20.60
C ALA A 156 -5.94 13.15 -21.05
N PRO A 157 -4.96 12.44 -20.44
CA PRO A 157 -3.56 12.47 -20.87
C PRO A 157 -3.36 12.09 -22.33
N THR A 158 -3.95 10.97 -22.79
CA THR A 158 -3.88 10.54 -24.18
C THR A 158 -4.49 11.60 -25.11
N ILE A 159 -5.67 12.11 -24.73
CA ILE A 159 -6.41 13.08 -25.54
C ILE A 159 -5.63 14.41 -25.62
N PHE A 160 -5.05 14.90 -24.52
CA PHE A 160 -4.23 16.12 -24.50
C PHE A 160 -2.96 15.99 -25.34
N MET A 161 -2.29 14.85 -25.30
CA MET A 161 -1.13 14.61 -26.17
C MET A 161 -1.52 14.62 -27.65
N ALA A 162 -2.67 14.04 -28.00
CA ALA A 162 -3.22 14.12 -29.34
C ALA A 162 -3.64 15.56 -29.73
N THR A 163 -4.31 16.29 -28.83
CA THR A 163 -4.67 17.72 -28.99
C THR A 163 -3.43 18.54 -29.34
N PHE A 164 -2.37 18.41 -28.55
CA PHE A 164 -1.12 19.14 -28.76
C PHE A 164 -0.43 18.70 -30.07
N TYR A 165 -0.39 17.40 -30.37
CA TYR A 165 0.12 16.89 -31.64
C TYR A 165 -0.60 17.53 -32.84
N PHE A 166 -1.94 17.53 -32.87
CA PHE A 166 -2.69 18.09 -33.98
C PHE A 166 -2.57 19.61 -34.11
N LEU A 167 -2.39 20.33 -32.99
CA LEU A 167 -2.04 21.75 -33.00
C LEU A 167 -0.73 21.98 -33.76
N LEU A 168 0.31 21.21 -33.44
CA LEU A 168 1.63 21.32 -34.07
C LEU A 168 1.63 20.84 -35.52
N ALA A 169 0.89 19.77 -35.81
CA ALA A 169 0.72 19.22 -37.16
C ALA A 169 -0.17 20.11 -38.06
N ARG A 170 -0.66 21.24 -37.55
CA ARG A 170 -1.51 22.21 -38.27
C ARG A 170 -2.83 21.62 -38.78
N ARG A 171 -3.34 20.55 -38.13
CA ARG A 171 -4.61 19.89 -38.48
C ARG A 171 -5.75 20.43 -37.60
N THR A 172 -6.25 21.62 -37.94
CA THR A 172 -7.17 22.39 -37.08
C THR A 172 -8.45 21.66 -36.69
N GLY A 173 -9.09 20.91 -37.61
CA GLY A 173 -10.32 20.18 -37.30
C GLY A 173 -10.11 19.13 -36.20
N TRP A 174 -9.05 18.32 -36.34
CA TRP A 174 -8.66 17.34 -35.33
C TRP A 174 -8.22 18.00 -34.02
N PHE A 175 -7.51 19.12 -34.08
CA PHE A 175 -7.17 19.88 -32.89
C PHE A 175 -8.42 20.33 -32.11
N VAL A 176 -9.43 20.89 -32.79
CA VAL A 176 -10.67 21.36 -32.15
C VAL A 176 -11.44 20.18 -31.55
N LEU A 177 -11.57 19.07 -32.29
CA LEU A 177 -12.23 17.86 -31.78
C LEU A 177 -11.57 17.34 -30.51
N PHE A 178 -10.24 17.15 -30.53
CA PHE A 178 -9.53 16.61 -29.38
C PHE A 178 -9.46 17.63 -28.22
N ALA A 179 -9.41 18.94 -28.48
CA ALA A 179 -9.52 19.95 -27.44
C ALA A 179 -10.90 19.91 -26.74
N ALA A 180 -11.99 19.72 -27.49
CA ALA A 180 -13.32 19.54 -26.93
C ALA A 180 -13.44 18.25 -26.11
N LEU A 181 -12.89 17.14 -26.63
CA LEU A 181 -12.84 15.86 -25.89
C LEU A 181 -12.03 16.00 -24.60
N SER A 182 -10.87 16.68 -24.65
CA SER A 182 -10.05 16.97 -23.46
C SER A 182 -10.85 17.75 -22.42
N ALA A 183 -11.52 18.84 -22.81
CA ALA A 183 -12.35 19.62 -21.91
C ALA A 183 -13.49 18.80 -21.29
N SER A 184 -14.10 17.90 -22.08
CA SER A 184 -15.22 17.07 -21.61
C SER A 184 -14.85 15.99 -20.58
N CYS A 185 -13.56 15.79 -20.29
CA CYS A 185 -13.12 14.77 -19.34
C CYS A 185 -13.33 15.16 -17.88
N LYS A 186 -13.38 16.47 -17.56
CA LYS A 186 -13.64 16.99 -16.21
C LYS A 186 -13.79 18.52 -16.22
N GLU A 187 -14.39 19.10 -15.18
CA GLU A 187 -14.64 20.53 -15.04
C GLU A 187 -13.39 21.41 -15.20
N GLU A 188 -12.26 21.03 -14.61
CA GLU A 188 -11.02 21.81 -14.61
C GLU A 188 -10.16 21.62 -15.87
N MET A 189 -10.47 20.62 -16.71
CA MET A 189 -9.70 20.32 -17.93
C MET A 189 -9.72 21.47 -18.94
N GLY A 190 -10.76 22.32 -18.89
CA GLY A 190 -10.82 23.53 -19.70
C GLY A 190 -9.67 24.51 -19.41
N LEU A 191 -9.12 24.53 -18.19
CA LEU A 191 -7.96 25.37 -17.85
C LEU A 191 -6.69 24.89 -18.58
N LEU A 192 -6.53 23.58 -18.77
CA LEU A 192 -5.43 23.01 -19.55
C LEU A 192 -5.62 23.28 -21.05
N VAL A 193 -6.87 23.22 -21.55
CA VAL A 193 -7.20 23.64 -22.92
C VAL A 193 -6.92 25.14 -23.12
N PHE A 194 -7.23 25.97 -22.13
CA PHE A 194 -6.86 27.39 -22.13
C PHE A 194 -5.35 27.57 -22.27
N MET A 195 -4.54 26.82 -21.52
CA MET A 195 -3.08 26.87 -21.62
C MET A 195 -2.58 26.44 -23.02
N ILE A 196 -3.16 25.41 -23.63
CA ILE A 196 -2.85 25.04 -25.02
C ILE A 196 -3.24 26.17 -26.00
N GLY A 197 -4.35 26.85 -25.76
CA GLY A 197 -4.75 28.06 -26.51
C GLY A 197 -3.74 29.20 -26.37
N LEU A 198 -3.24 29.44 -25.16
CA LEU A 198 -2.19 30.41 -24.87
C LEU A 198 -0.90 30.07 -25.60
N TYR A 199 -0.50 28.79 -25.61
CA TYR A 199 0.62 28.29 -26.42
C TYR A 199 0.38 28.51 -27.92
N ALA A 200 -0.83 28.25 -28.41
CA ALA A 200 -1.19 28.50 -29.80
C ALA A 200 -1.09 29.99 -30.17
N TRP A 201 -1.47 30.88 -29.25
CA TRP A 201 -1.39 32.33 -29.42
C TRP A 201 0.04 32.84 -29.42
N LEU A 202 0.83 32.51 -28.40
CA LEU A 202 2.18 33.02 -28.19
C LEU A 202 3.23 32.28 -29.02
N ALA A 203 3.33 30.96 -28.86
CA ALA A 203 4.40 30.15 -29.44
C ALA A 203 4.13 29.78 -30.91
N GLN A 204 2.90 29.42 -31.28
CA GLN A 204 2.54 29.08 -32.67
C GLN A 204 2.13 30.29 -33.51
N ARG A 205 1.94 31.46 -32.88
CA ARG A 205 1.47 32.71 -33.51
C ARG A 205 0.12 32.56 -34.25
N ARG A 206 -0.70 31.56 -33.89
CA ARG A 206 -2.02 31.31 -34.48
C ARG A 206 -3.07 32.08 -33.70
N ARG A 207 -3.07 33.41 -33.82
CA ARG A 207 -3.73 34.27 -32.83
C ARG A 207 -5.22 34.05 -32.67
N TYR A 208 -5.94 33.94 -33.78
CA TYR A 208 -7.39 33.71 -33.75
C TYR A 208 -7.75 32.35 -33.12
N LEU A 209 -7.06 31.28 -33.54
CA LEU A 209 -7.26 29.95 -32.97
C LEU A 209 -6.92 29.92 -31.47
N GLY A 210 -5.80 30.55 -31.09
CA GLY A 210 -5.36 30.61 -29.69
C GLY A 210 -6.37 31.32 -28.80
N TRP A 211 -6.83 32.51 -29.21
CA TRP A 211 -7.85 33.26 -28.47
C TRP A 211 -9.18 32.48 -28.36
N LEU A 212 -9.67 31.87 -29.45
CA LEU A 212 -10.88 31.05 -29.40
C LEU A 212 -10.74 29.86 -28.45
N THR A 213 -9.58 29.20 -28.47
CA THR A 213 -9.31 28.05 -27.60
C THR A 213 -9.23 28.48 -26.13
N MET A 214 -8.61 29.63 -25.86
CA MET A 214 -8.57 30.22 -24.52
C MET A 214 -9.98 30.56 -24.02
N ALA A 215 -10.76 31.29 -24.82
CA ALA A 215 -12.12 31.66 -24.46
C ALA A 215 -13.00 30.42 -24.21
N ALA A 216 -12.91 29.40 -25.07
CA ALA A 216 -13.66 28.15 -24.91
C ALA A 216 -13.23 27.36 -23.66
N GLY A 217 -11.92 27.21 -23.42
CA GLY A 217 -11.41 26.45 -22.26
C GLY A 217 -11.72 27.11 -20.92
N LEU A 218 -11.53 28.44 -20.83
CA LEU A 218 -11.89 29.20 -19.64
C LEU A 218 -13.40 29.22 -19.43
N GLY A 219 -14.16 29.48 -20.51
CA GLY A 219 -15.62 29.48 -20.49
C GLY A 219 -16.20 28.15 -20.03
N TRP A 220 -15.64 27.03 -20.50
CA TRP A 220 -16.02 25.69 -20.05
C TRP A 220 -15.82 25.51 -18.54
N SER A 221 -14.63 25.79 -18.02
CA SER A 221 -14.31 25.54 -16.61
C SER A 221 -15.15 26.41 -15.68
N LEU A 222 -15.36 27.68 -16.05
CA LEU A 222 -16.23 28.59 -15.31
C LEU A 222 -17.69 28.14 -15.37
N PHE A 223 -18.17 27.71 -16.54
CA PHE A 223 -19.54 27.22 -16.68
C PHE A 223 -19.78 25.92 -15.92
N ALA A 224 -18.83 24.99 -15.94
CA ALA A 224 -18.91 23.74 -15.20
C ALA A 224 -18.99 23.99 -13.67
N VAL A 225 -18.09 24.81 -13.14
CA VAL A 225 -17.98 25.04 -11.68
C VAL A 225 -19.02 26.05 -11.17
N LEU A 226 -19.14 27.21 -11.80
CA LEU A 226 -20.01 28.30 -11.34
C LEU A 226 -21.43 28.24 -11.92
N GLY A 227 -21.67 27.40 -12.92
CA GLY A 227 -22.98 27.18 -13.54
C GLY A 227 -23.57 25.83 -13.12
N ILE A 228 -23.01 24.74 -13.65
CA ILE A 228 -23.57 23.39 -13.51
C ILE A 228 -23.53 22.91 -12.04
N GLN A 229 -22.35 22.89 -11.41
CA GLN A 229 -22.23 22.43 -10.02
C GLN A 229 -22.98 23.34 -9.05
N GLN A 230 -22.95 24.66 -9.28
CA GLN A 230 -23.71 25.62 -8.46
C GLN A 230 -25.22 25.35 -8.52
N LEU A 231 -25.76 25.06 -9.71
CA LEU A 231 -27.19 24.80 -9.90
C LEU A 231 -27.62 23.45 -9.31
N ILE A 232 -26.78 22.42 -9.42
CA ILE A 232 -27.13 21.04 -9.06
C ILE A 232 -26.82 20.72 -7.60
N ALA A 233 -25.65 21.14 -7.09
CA ALA A 233 -25.13 20.77 -5.78
C ALA A 233 -24.90 21.96 -4.84
N GLY A 234 -25.29 23.18 -5.23
CA GLY A 234 -25.10 24.39 -4.43
C GLY A 234 -23.65 24.90 -4.36
N GLY A 235 -22.73 24.27 -5.09
CA GLY A 235 -21.32 24.64 -5.17
C GLY A 235 -20.44 23.44 -5.51
N ASN A 236 -19.12 23.66 -5.61
CA ASN A 236 -18.16 22.57 -5.77
C ASN A 236 -17.76 22.02 -4.39
N ILE A 237 -18.05 20.74 -4.16
CA ILE A 237 -17.83 20.07 -2.88
C ILE A 237 -16.36 19.96 -2.45
N HIS A 238 -15.41 20.17 -3.37
CA HIS A 238 -13.97 20.08 -3.08
C HIS A 238 -13.35 21.41 -2.62
N TRP A 239 -14.11 22.50 -2.57
CA TRP A 239 -13.62 23.80 -2.08
C TRP A 239 -13.09 23.75 -0.64
N GLY A 240 -13.54 22.79 0.17
CA GLY A 240 -13.06 22.58 1.53
C GLY A 240 -11.55 22.31 1.62
N ARG A 241 -10.93 21.74 0.57
CA ARG A 241 -9.48 21.49 0.51
C ARG A 241 -8.64 22.78 0.51
N TYR A 242 -9.26 23.94 0.31
CA TYR A 242 -8.59 25.24 0.26
C TYR A 242 -9.09 26.20 1.34
N ALA A 243 -9.75 25.69 2.39
CA ALA A 243 -10.35 26.51 3.44
C ALA A 243 -9.31 27.39 4.18
N TYR A 244 -8.05 26.93 4.29
CA TYR A 244 -6.95 27.68 4.90
C TYR A 244 -6.59 28.99 4.17
N LEU A 245 -7.03 29.16 2.91
CA LEU A 245 -6.83 30.38 2.12
C LEU A 245 -7.94 31.41 2.31
N GLY A 246 -9.02 31.09 3.02
CA GLY A 246 -10.13 32.00 3.31
C GLY A 246 -11.51 31.39 3.04
N GLU A 247 -12.55 32.06 3.53
CA GLU A 247 -13.93 31.57 3.47
C GLU A 247 -14.52 31.67 2.06
N SER A 248 -14.41 32.82 1.40
CA SER A 248 -14.95 33.01 0.03
C SER A 248 -13.94 32.69 -1.07
N THR A 249 -14.41 32.48 -2.30
CA THR A 249 -13.53 32.31 -3.47
C THR A 249 -12.65 33.54 -3.72
N ALA A 250 -13.15 34.74 -3.43
CA ALA A 250 -12.38 35.98 -3.56
C ALA A 250 -11.25 36.05 -2.53
N ASP A 251 -11.53 35.69 -1.27
CA ASP A 251 -10.52 35.65 -0.21
C ASP A 251 -9.39 34.70 -0.57
N LYS A 252 -9.73 33.51 -1.07
CA LYS A 252 -8.74 32.52 -1.52
C LYS A 252 -7.81 33.12 -2.60
N LEU A 253 -8.37 33.78 -3.62
CA LEU A 253 -7.57 34.41 -4.68
C LEU A 253 -6.70 35.57 -4.17
N VAL A 254 -7.21 36.37 -3.23
CA VAL A 254 -6.44 37.44 -2.59
C VAL A 254 -5.30 36.84 -1.77
N ALA A 255 -5.55 35.78 -0.99
CA ALA A 255 -4.55 35.10 -0.17
C ALA A 255 -3.42 34.48 -1.02
N LEU A 256 -3.71 33.95 -2.21
CA LEU A 256 -2.67 33.48 -3.14
C LEU A 256 -1.63 34.56 -3.49
N VAL A 257 -1.99 35.84 -3.39
CA VAL A 257 -1.09 36.97 -3.69
C VAL A 257 -0.57 37.63 -2.43
N THR A 258 -1.39 37.76 -1.39
CA THR A 258 -1.07 38.52 -0.18
C THR A 258 -0.46 37.70 0.95
N ARG A 259 -0.56 36.36 0.89
CA ARG A 259 -0.11 35.42 1.94
C ARG A 259 0.90 34.39 1.42
N PRO A 260 2.09 34.82 0.96
CA PRO A 260 3.13 33.91 0.49
C PRO A 260 3.66 32.98 1.59
N ASP A 261 3.52 33.38 2.86
CA ASP A 261 3.82 32.56 4.04
C ASP A 261 2.99 31.26 4.06
N LEU A 262 1.68 31.38 3.83
CA LEU A 262 0.77 30.23 3.80
C LEU A 262 1.06 29.30 2.62
N LEU A 263 1.37 29.89 1.45
CA LEU A 263 1.74 29.10 0.27
C LEU A 263 3.03 28.33 0.48
N LEU A 264 4.04 28.95 1.07
CA LEU A 264 5.31 28.27 1.32
C LEU A 264 5.14 27.13 2.32
N ALA A 265 4.35 27.34 3.39
CA ALA A 265 4.01 26.29 4.35
C ALA A 265 3.27 25.13 3.67
N GLN A 266 2.26 25.42 2.84
CA GLN A 266 1.53 24.38 2.10
C GLN A 266 2.44 23.60 1.15
N LEU A 267 3.29 24.28 0.38
CA LEU A 267 4.21 23.62 -0.57
C LEU A 267 5.25 22.75 0.15
N GLN A 268 5.64 23.11 1.38
CA GLN A 268 6.49 22.28 2.23
C GLN A 268 5.75 21.05 2.74
N GLN A 269 4.52 21.21 3.24
CA GLN A 269 3.65 20.10 3.67
C GLN A 269 3.37 19.14 2.51
N ALA A 270 3.13 19.66 1.31
CA ALA A 270 2.94 18.92 0.07
C ALA A 270 4.22 18.27 -0.49
N ARG A 271 5.39 18.54 0.13
CA ARG A 271 6.71 18.06 -0.33
C ARG A 271 6.92 18.35 -1.82
N ALA A 272 6.58 19.56 -2.26
CA ALA A 272 6.48 19.94 -3.68
C ALA A 272 7.73 19.61 -4.52
N LEU A 273 8.93 19.73 -3.95
CA LEU A 273 10.18 19.36 -4.65
C LEU A 273 10.27 17.86 -4.94
N SER A 274 9.87 17.02 -3.98
CA SER A 274 9.78 15.57 -4.17
C SER A 274 8.73 15.23 -5.22
N TYR A 275 7.56 15.87 -5.13
CA TYR A 275 6.48 15.71 -6.11
C TYR A 275 6.95 16.00 -7.54
N LEU A 276 7.61 17.15 -7.77
CA LEU A 276 8.15 17.53 -9.07
C LEU A 276 9.27 16.61 -9.54
N PHE A 277 10.15 16.17 -8.63
CA PHE A 277 11.21 15.22 -8.94
C PHE A 277 10.63 13.93 -9.55
N TRP A 278 9.63 13.33 -8.89
CA TRP A 278 9.01 12.09 -9.35
C TRP A 278 8.22 12.24 -10.65
N LEU A 279 7.66 13.42 -10.92
CA LEU A 279 7.02 13.70 -12.20
C LEU A 279 8.03 13.84 -13.35
N LEU A 280 9.19 14.47 -13.12
CA LEU A 280 10.19 14.79 -14.14
C LEU A 280 11.17 13.63 -14.41
N LEU A 281 11.36 12.74 -13.43
CA LEU A 281 12.28 11.62 -13.51
C LEU A 281 11.99 10.67 -14.70
N PRO A 282 10.73 10.27 -15.02
CA PRO A 282 10.43 9.38 -16.16
C PRO A 282 10.83 9.90 -17.54
N VAL A 283 11.07 11.21 -17.67
CA VAL A 283 11.56 11.85 -18.91
C VAL A 283 13.03 12.28 -18.80
N GLY A 284 13.77 11.77 -17.82
CA GLY A 284 15.18 12.08 -17.60
C GLY A 284 15.45 13.58 -17.44
N PHE A 285 14.49 14.33 -16.85
CA PHE A 285 14.52 15.79 -16.69
C PHE A 285 14.57 16.60 -17.99
N THR A 286 14.44 15.97 -19.16
CA THR A 286 14.49 16.67 -20.47
C THR A 286 13.35 17.66 -20.65
N ALA A 287 12.25 17.52 -19.90
CA ALA A 287 11.14 18.47 -19.88
C ALA A 287 11.56 19.89 -19.47
N LEU A 288 12.61 20.05 -18.66
CA LEU A 288 13.14 21.36 -18.26
C LEU A 288 13.72 22.15 -19.45
N LEU A 289 14.03 21.49 -20.57
CA LEU A 289 14.50 22.13 -21.79
C LEU A 289 13.36 22.70 -22.65
N ALA A 290 12.10 22.46 -22.28
CA ALA A 290 10.91 23.02 -22.93
C ALA A 290 9.93 23.62 -21.88
N PRO A 291 10.38 24.64 -21.11
CA PRO A 291 9.58 25.21 -20.02
C PRO A 291 8.25 25.79 -20.52
N GLU A 292 8.19 26.28 -21.76
CA GLU A 292 6.96 26.82 -22.34
C GLU A 292 5.87 25.76 -22.60
N VAL A 293 6.24 24.47 -22.64
CA VAL A 293 5.30 23.34 -22.70
C VAL A 293 5.03 22.80 -21.31
N LEU A 294 6.03 22.79 -20.42
CA LEU A 294 5.87 22.32 -19.05
C LEU A 294 4.90 23.21 -18.25
N VAL A 295 4.93 24.53 -18.45
CA VAL A 295 4.01 25.50 -17.82
C VAL A 295 2.55 25.23 -18.18
N LEU A 296 2.25 24.50 -19.25
CA LEU A 296 0.86 24.13 -19.59
C LEU A 296 0.20 23.26 -18.51
N ALA A 297 0.99 22.54 -17.71
CA ALA A 297 0.52 21.73 -16.59
C ALA A 297 0.16 22.55 -15.33
N LEU A 298 0.48 23.85 -15.32
CA LEU A 298 0.41 24.69 -14.12
C LEU A 298 -0.96 24.67 -13.41
N PRO A 299 -2.12 24.72 -14.11
CA PRO A 299 -3.42 24.67 -13.43
C PRO A 299 -3.60 23.41 -12.58
N SER A 300 -3.36 22.22 -13.15
CA SER A 300 -3.49 20.96 -12.40
C SER A 300 -2.40 20.78 -11.35
N LEU A 301 -1.18 21.27 -11.60
CA LEU A 301 -0.13 21.29 -10.61
C LEU A 301 -0.50 22.15 -9.39
N ALA A 302 -1.08 23.33 -9.63
CA ALA A 302 -1.54 24.22 -8.56
C ALA A 302 -2.70 23.61 -7.77
N ILE A 303 -3.69 23.02 -8.46
CA ILE A 303 -4.80 22.30 -7.81
C ILE A 303 -4.26 21.22 -6.85
N ASN A 304 -3.31 20.40 -7.30
CA ASN A 304 -2.80 19.32 -6.46
C ASN A 304 -1.94 19.82 -5.30
N LEU A 305 -0.99 20.74 -5.54
CA LEU A 305 -0.03 21.18 -4.52
C LEU A 305 -0.61 22.16 -3.50
N LEU A 306 -1.71 22.83 -3.83
CA LEU A 306 -2.38 23.78 -2.92
C LEU A 306 -3.54 23.13 -2.15
N ALA A 307 -3.90 21.88 -2.43
CA ALA A 307 -4.94 21.19 -1.70
C ALA A 307 -4.43 20.76 -0.31
N ASP A 308 -5.15 21.07 0.75
CA ASP A 308 -4.96 20.45 2.06
C ASP A 308 -5.60 19.05 2.06
N PHE A 309 -5.01 18.17 1.24
CA PHE A 309 -5.47 16.81 1.05
C PHE A 309 -4.29 15.92 0.63
N SER A 310 -3.68 15.24 1.61
CA SER A 310 -2.46 14.43 1.42
C SER A 310 -2.46 13.54 0.16
N PRO A 311 -3.55 12.84 -0.20
CA PRO A 311 -3.55 11.97 -1.39
C PRO A 311 -3.30 12.70 -2.72
N MET A 312 -3.51 14.02 -2.81
CA MET A 312 -3.15 14.82 -4.00
C MET A 312 -1.65 15.10 -4.12
N HIS A 313 -0.87 14.85 -3.07
CA HIS A 313 0.59 15.03 -3.02
C HIS A 313 1.37 13.75 -3.35
N GLU A 314 0.67 12.69 -3.75
CA GLU A 314 1.27 11.39 -4.06
C GLU A 314 1.09 11.05 -5.55
N PRO A 315 2.09 11.38 -6.40
CA PRO A 315 1.90 11.38 -7.85
C PRO A 315 1.74 9.98 -8.46
N ALA A 316 1.96 8.91 -7.71
CA ALA A 316 1.93 7.53 -8.21
C ALA A 316 1.02 6.61 -7.39
N ARG A 317 0.00 7.15 -6.70
CA ARG A 317 -1.00 6.34 -5.97
C ARG A 317 -2.42 6.46 -6.52
N LEU A 318 -2.83 7.67 -6.89
CA LEU A 318 -4.20 7.97 -7.35
C LEU A 318 -4.19 8.67 -8.73
N THR A 319 -5.38 9.02 -9.21
CA THR A 319 -5.59 9.63 -10.54
C THR A 319 -5.19 11.11 -10.62
N TYR A 320 -5.01 11.81 -9.49
CA TYR A 320 -4.88 13.26 -9.43
C TYR A 320 -3.71 13.84 -10.25
N ALA A 321 -2.60 13.13 -10.36
CA ALA A 321 -1.44 13.59 -11.10
C ALA A 321 -1.52 13.30 -12.62
N ALA A 322 -2.49 12.47 -13.06
CA ALA A 322 -2.63 12.09 -14.46
C ALA A 322 -2.73 13.30 -15.42
N PRO A 323 -3.52 14.37 -15.14
CA PRO A 323 -3.61 15.55 -16.01
C PRO A 323 -2.29 16.33 -16.19
N ILE A 324 -1.31 16.13 -15.31
CA ILE A 324 0.00 16.80 -15.34
C ILE A 324 0.96 16.06 -16.29
N VAL A 325 0.91 14.72 -16.27
CA VAL A 325 1.78 13.84 -17.07
C VAL A 325 1.85 14.19 -18.56
N PRO A 326 0.75 14.45 -19.31
CA PRO A 326 0.85 14.69 -20.75
C PRO A 326 1.79 15.86 -21.05
N PHE A 327 1.75 16.93 -20.27
CA PHE A 327 2.60 18.10 -20.49
C PHE A 327 4.06 17.85 -20.11
N VAL A 328 4.31 17.02 -19.09
CA VAL A 328 5.67 16.56 -18.78
C VAL A 328 6.25 15.73 -19.92
N MET A 329 5.47 14.78 -20.46
CA MET A 329 5.90 13.94 -21.58
C MET A 329 6.12 14.76 -22.87
N LEU A 330 5.19 15.66 -23.19
CA LEU A 330 5.29 16.57 -24.34
C LEU A 330 6.50 17.51 -24.20
N ALA A 331 6.72 18.08 -23.02
CA ALA A 331 7.89 18.91 -22.73
C ALA A 331 9.18 18.10 -22.85
N GLY A 332 9.22 16.86 -22.35
CA GLY A 332 10.35 15.95 -22.51
C GLY A 332 10.68 15.68 -23.98
N ALA A 333 9.68 15.33 -24.79
CA ALA A 333 9.84 15.12 -26.23
C ALA A 333 10.37 16.38 -26.95
N MET A 334 9.84 17.56 -26.60
CA MET A 334 10.28 18.84 -27.13
C MET A 334 11.70 19.21 -26.69
N GLY A 335 12.07 18.90 -25.44
CA GLY A 335 13.40 19.10 -24.89
C GLY A 335 14.46 18.24 -25.58
N ILE A 336 14.15 16.96 -25.81
CA ILE A 336 15.01 16.05 -26.58
C ILE A 336 15.19 16.57 -28.02
N ALA A 337 14.11 17.04 -28.65
CA ALA A 337 14.18 17.64 -29.99
C ALA A 337 15.08 18.88 -30.05
N ARG A 338 15.02 19.75 -29.03
CA ARG A 338 15.90 20.92 -28.90
C ARG A 338 17.36 20.52 -28.72
N LEU A 339 17.63 19.57 -27.84
CA LEU A 339 18.99 19.06 -27.61
C LEU A 339 19.56 18.42 -28.87
N ALA A 340 18.76 17.63 -29.59
CA ALA A 340 19.15 17.04 -30.87
C ALA A 340 19.38 18.11 -31.96
N ALA A 341 18.60 19.20 -31.97
CA ALA A 341 18.82 20.30 -32.90
C ALA A 341 20.10 21.09 -32.57
N TRP A 342 20.32 21.39 -31.29
CA TRP A 342 21.50 22.08 -30.80
C TRP A 342 22.78 21.32 -31.11
N THR A 343 22.85 20.02 -30.81
CA THR A 343 24.02 19.19 -31.12
C THR A 343 24.32 19.12 -32.62
N ARG A 344 23.29 19.02 -33.47
CA ARG A 344 23.46 19.09 -34.94
C ARG A 344 24.02 20.44 -35.38
N GLN A 345 23.58 21.54 -34.77
CA GLN A 345 24.05 22.88 -35.10
C GLN A 345 25.50 23.10 -34.65
N THR A 346 25.83 22.77 -33.40
CA THR A 346 27.20 22.88 -32.85
C THR A 346 28.18 22.03 -33.65
N HIS A 347 27.79 20.83 -34.05
CA HIS A 347 28.64 20.00 -34.90
C HIS A 347 28.90 20.63 -36.27
N ARG A 348 27.88 21.20 -36.93
CA ARG A 348 28.06 21.92 -38.20
C ARG A 348 29.03 23.10 -38.06
N GLN A 349 28.96 23.82 -36.94
CA GLN A 349 29.88 24.93 -36.65
C GLN A 349 31.32 24.43 -36.46
N LEU A 350 31.53 23.38 -35.66
CA LEU A 350 32.85 22.78 -35.44
C LEU A 350 33.47 22.20 -36.72
N GLN A 351 32.66 21.61 -37.61
CA GLN A 351 33.13 21.18 -38.92
C GLN A 351 33.56 22.36 -39.79
N ALA A 352 32.75 23.41 -39.87
CA ALA A 352 33.08 24.60 -40.65
C ALA A 352 34.35 25.30 -40.11
N GLU A 353 34.56 25.33 -38.80
CA GLU A 353 35.79 25.85 -38.19
C GLU A 353 37.01 24.95 -38.49
N GLY A 354 36.82 23.63 -38.47
CA GLY A 354 37.85 22.66 -38.83
C GLY A 354 38.31 22.80 -40.28
N GLU A 355 37.35 22.86 -41.22
CA GLU A 355 37.61 23.06 -42.65
C GLU A 355 38.27 24.42 -42.93
N ARG A 356 37.88 25.49 -42.22
CA ARG A 356 38.56 26.80 -42.31
C ARG A 356 40.02 26.72 -41.87
N LYS A 357 40.31 26.07 -40.74
CA LYS A 357 41.69 25.92 -40.24
C LYS A 357 42.54 25.04 -41.16
N GLU A 358 41.96 24.04 -41.80
CA GLU A 358 42.64 23.14 -42.74
C GLU A 358 42.96 23.84 -44.07
N ASN A 359 42.00 24.61 -44.61
CA ASN A 359 42.23 25.46 -45.78
C ASN A 359 43.26 26.57 -45.52
N GLN A 360 43.28 27.13 -44.31
CA GLN A 360 44.26 28.16 -43.92
C GLN A 360 45.67 27.57 -43.77
N ALA A 361 45.81 26.38 -43.18
CA ALA A 361 47.09 25.67 -43.10
C ALA A 361 47.61 25.22 -44.48
N GLY A 362 46.73 24.81 -45.40
CA GLY A 362 47.11 24.48 -46.78
C GLY A 362 47.54 25.70 -47.62
N LEU A 363 47.06 26.90 -47.29
CA LEU A 363 47.51 28.15 -47.90
C LEU A 363 48.87 28.60 -47.33
N ASP A 364 49.13 28.36 -46.04
CA ASP A 364 50.41 28.65 -45.40
C ASP A 364 51.52 27.67 -45.83
N GLU A 365 51.20 26.40 -46.14
CA GLU A 365 52.15 25.40 -46.68
C GLU A 365 52.47 25.58 -48.19
N ALA A 366 51.69 26.38 -48.94
CA ALA A 366 51.95 26.69 -50.35
C ALA A 366 53.01 27.80 -50.56
N ALA A 367 53.59 28.33 -49.48
CA ALA A 367 54.75 29.22 -49.54
C ALA A 367 56.03 28.41 -49.89
N PRO A 368 56.82 28.81 -50.90
CA PRO A 368 57.92 27.99 -51.37
C PRO A 368 59.11 28.04 -50.41
N GLY A 369 59.38 26.93 -49.73
CA GLY A 369 60.67 26.70 -49.09
C GLY A 369 60.64 25.74 -47.91
N THR A 370 60.71 24.43 -48.19
CA THR A 370 61.55 23.39 -47.54
C THR A 370 60.84 22.04 -47.52
N VAL A 371 61.40 21.11 -48.30
CA VAL A 371 61.06 19.68 -48.29
C VAL A 371 61.61 19.08 -47.00
N THR A 372 60.75 18.57 -46.13
CA THR A 372 61.12 17.52 -45.18
C THR A 372 60.00 16.49 -45.08
N GLU A 373 60.42 15.23 -45.06
CA GLU A 373 59.63 14.01 -45.11
C GLU A 373 58.53 13.94 -44.04
N ARG A 374 57.38 13.39 -44.40
CA ARG A 374 56.36 12.95 -43.43
C ARG A 374 56.02 11.47 -43.64
N GLU A 375 56.72 10.62 -42.91
CA GLU A 375 56.16 9.36 -42.40
C GLU A 375 55.34 9.64 -41.13
N GLY A 376 54.27 8.85 -40.93
CA GLY A 376 53.78 8.56 -39.58
C GLY A 376 52.61 9.39 -39.05
N SER A 377 51.40 9.05 -39.50
CA SER A 377 50.20 8.90 -38.65
C SER A 377 50.00 9.90 -37.49
N ARG A 378 49.43 11.07 -37.79
CA ARG A 378 48.64 11.83 -36.79
C ARG A 378 47.15 11.61 -37.03
N ASN A 379 46.72 10.39 -36.72
CA ASN A 379 45.32 10.04 -36.56
C ASN A 379 44.80 10.68 -35.25
N ARG A 380 44.66 12.01 -35.21
CA ARG A 380 43.89 12.67 -34.14
C ARG A 380 42.43 12.38 -34.42
N LEU A 381 41.87 11.45 -33.65
CA LEU A 381 40.46 11.07 -33.58
C LEU A 381 39.55 12.31 -33.53
N ARG A 382 39.21 12.87 -34.70
CA ARG A 382 38.10 13.81 -34.84
C ARG A 382 36.84 12.96 -34.75
N PRO A 383 35.93 13.21 -33.78
CA PRO A 383 34.67 12.51 -33.73
C PRO A 383 33.93 12.75 -35.06
N SER A 384 33.74 11.72 -35.87
CA SER A 384 33.02 11.83 -37.15
C SER A 384 31.56 12.23 -36.91
N ARG A 385 30.86 12.75 -37.93
CA ARG A 385 29.46 13.24 -37.91
C ARG A 385 28.47 12.41 -37.09
N SER A 386 28.71 11.10 -36.97
CA SER A 386 27.88 10.17 -36.22
C SER A 386 28.11 10.24 -34.70
N SER A 387 29.34 10.42 -34.22
CA SER A 387 29.71 10.17 -32.82
C SER A 387 29.06 11.08 -31.77
N LEU A 388 29.08 12.42 -31.92
CA LEU A 388 28.52 13.34 -30.91
C LEU A 388 26.99 13.27 -30.82
N ALA A 389 26.30 13.26 -31.97
CA ALA A 389 24.85 13.13 -32.01
C ALA A 389 24.38 11.75 -31.53
N LEU A 390 25.14 10.69 -31.83
CA LEU A 390 24.89 9.36 -31.25
C LEU A 390 25.09 9.38 -29.74
N LEU A 391 26.18 9.96 -29.22
CA LEU A 391 26.44 10.07 -27.78
C LEU A 391 25.32 10.81 -27.05
N THR A 392 24.82 11.92 -27.60
CA THR A 392 23.69 12.65 -26.99
C THR A 392 22.41 11.84 -27.02
N ASN A 393 22.09 11.16 -28.12
CA ASN A 393 20.92 10.28 -28.18
C ASN A 393 21.04 9.12 -27.18
N TRP A 394 22.24 8.56 -27.03
CA TRP A 394 22.54 7.53 -26.03
C TRP A 394 22.38 8.04 -24.62
N LEU A 395 22.91 9.21 -24.29
CA LEU A 395 22.77 9.82 -22.97
C LEU A 395 21.29 10.08 -22.64
N VAL A 396 20.52 10.65 -23.57
CA VAL A 396 19.08 10.84 -23.42
C VAL A 396 18.38 9.50 -23.19
N ALA A 397 18.72 8.47 -23.96
CA ALA A 397 18.15 7.14 -23.80
C ALA A 397 18.45 6.56 -22.42
N VAL A 398 19.69 6.65 -21.94
CA VAL A 398 20.09 6.19 -20.61
C VAL A 398 19.37 6.94 -19.51
N LEU A 399 19.23 8.27 -19.60
CA LEU A 399 18.56 9.07 -18.59
C LEU A 399 17.06 8.80 -18.52
N VAL A 400 16.39 8.69 -19.68
CA VAL A 400 14.95 8.39 -19.75
C VAL A 400 14.68 6.95 -19.29
N LEU A 401 15.46 5.97 -19.78
CA LEU A 401 15.32 4.57 -19.37
C LEU A 401 15.63 4.40 -17.88
N GLY A 402 16.74 4.97 -17.40
CA GLY A 402 17.10 4.92 -15.99
C GLY A 402 16.03 5.58 -15.11
N GLY A 403 15.55 6.75 -15.50
CA GLY A 403 14.51 7.46 -14.76
C GLY A 403 13.18 6.70 -14.70
N VAL A 404 12.70 6.17 -15.83
CA VAL A 404 11.44 5.42 -15.85
C VAL A 404 11.57 4.06 -15.16
N LEU A 405 12.71 3.37 -15.28
CA LEU A 405 12.93 2.09 -14.58
C LEU A 405 13.08 2.28 -13.06
N THR A 406 13.74 3.36 -12.61
CA THR A 406 13.75 3.73 -11.19
C THR A 406 12.34 4.02 -10.70
N GLY A 407 11.58 4.83 -11.44
CA GLY A 407 10.17 5.10 -11.11
C GLY A 407 9.34 3.82 -11.06
N GLN A 408 9.52 2.91 -12.02
CA GLN A 408 8.86 1.61 -12.04
C GLN A 408 9.25 0.77 -10.83
N TRP A 409 10.54 0.64 -10.52
CA TRP A 409 10.99 -0.14 -9.36
C TRP A 409 10.39 0.39 -8.06
N THR A 410 10.33 1.72 -7.87
CA THR A 410 9.83 2.32 -6.63
C THR A 410 8.30 2.37 -6.53
N TYR A 411 7.59 2.69 -7.63
CA TYR A 411 6.15 2.98 -7.60
C TYR A 411 5.33 2.31 -8.71
N GLY A 412 5.93 1.44 -9.52
CA GLY A 412 5.24 0.76 -10.61
C GLY A 412 4.26 -0.31 -10.13
N TYR A 413 3.41 -0.76 -11.06
CA TYR A 413 2.35 -1.78 -10.85
C TYR A 413 2.57 -3.06 -11.67
N LEU A 414 3.79 -3.26 -12.18
CA LEU A 414 4.20 -4.48 -12.88
C LEU A 414 4.72 -5.52 -11.89
N PRO A 415 4.83 -6.81 -12.24
CA PRO A 415 5.42 -7.79 -11.35
C PRO A 415 6.84 -7.38 -10.92
N GLY A 416 7.09 -7.36 -9.61
CA GLY A 416 8.39 -6.99 -9.02
C GLY A 416 8.64 -5.49 -8.79
N SER A 417 7.65 -4.63 -9.03
CA SER A 417 7.71 -3.20 -8.67
C SER A 417 7.08 -2.88 -7.31
N GLY A 418 7.37 -1.69 -6.77
CA GLY A 418 7.01 -1.32 -5.40
C GLY A 418 5.51 -1.17 -5.09
N GLN A 419 4.61 -1.12 -6.07
CA GLN A 419 3.15 -1.13 -5.86
C GLN A 419 2.48 -2.38 -6.46
N TYR A 420 3.26 -3.42 -6.77
CA TYR A 420 2.70 -4.68 -7.23
C TYR A 420 1.88 -5.35 -6.13
N LEU A 421 0.63 -5.68 -6.44
CA LEU A 421 -0.26 -6.41 -5.56
C LEU A 421 -0.67 -7.73 -6.22
N ALA A 422 -0.30 -8.84 -5.61
CA ALA A 422 -0.77 -10.15 -6.03
C ALA A 422 -2.24 -10.30 -5.61
N MET A 423 -3.13 -10.46 -6.57
CA MET A 423 -4.57 -10.67 -6.33
C MET A 423 -5.00 -12.02 -6.88
N THR A 424 -5.98 -12.62 -6.22
CA THR A 424 -6.58 -13.88 -6.63
C THR A 424 -8.09 -13.81 -6.49
N VAL A 425 -8.79 -14.52 -7.39
CA VAL A 425 -10.24 -14.74 -7.26
C VAL A 425 -10.44 -16.04 -6.51
N THR A 426 -10.88 -15.93 -5.26
CA THR A 426 -11.16 -17.06 -4.36
C THR A 426 -12.52 -17.67 -4.68
N GLU A 427 -12.82 -18.82 -4.07
CA GLU A 427 -14.16 -19.42 -4.18
C GLU A 427 -15.23 -18.56 -3.52
N HIS A 428 -14.89 -17.87 -2.43
CA HIS A 428 -15.75 -16.89 -1.78
C HIS A 428 -16.21 -15.79 -2.76
N HIS A 429 -15.30 -15.21 -3.55
CA HIS A 429 -15.67 -14.21 -4.57
C HIS A 429 -16.62 -14.79 -5.65
N ARG A 430 -16.38 -16.04 -6.10
CA ARG A 430 -17.24 -16.68 -7.11
C ARG A 430 -18.65 -16.91 -6.59
N ARG A 431 -18.78 -17.40 -5.36
CA ARG A 431 -20.07 -17.58 -4.67
C ARG A 431 -20.78 -16.25 -4.48
N GLY A 432 -20.04 -15.22 -4.06
CA GLY A 432 -20.53 -13.85 -3.97
C GLY A 432 -21.16 -13.40 -5.30
N GLN A 433 -20.42 -13.48 -6.41
CA GLN A 433 -20.94 -13.06 -7.71
C GLN A 433 -22.23 -13.83 -8.11
N LEU A 434 -22.29 -15.14 -7.89
CA LEU A 434 -23.51 -15.92 -8.15
C LEU A 434 -24.71 -15.43 -7.33
N ILE A 435 -24.51 -15.06 -6.06
CA ILE A 435 -25.56 -14.49 -5.20
C ILE A 435 -25.99 -13.11 -5.72
N LEU A 436 -25.04 -12.27 -6.15
CA LEU A 436 -25.33 -10.94 -6.68
C LEU A 436 -26.12 -11.00 -8.00
N ASP A 437 -25.84 -11.98 -8.85
CA ASP A 437 -26.52 -12.21 -10.13
C ASP A 437 -27.99 -12.64 -9.95
N GLU A 438 -28.36 -13.17 -8.78
CA GLU A 438 -29.75 -13.52 -8.43
C GLU A 438 -30.62 -12.28 -8.11
N ILE A 439 -30.01 -11.12 -7.86
CA ILE A 439 -30.74 -9.90 -7.47
C ILE A 439 -31.50 -9.32 -8.67
N PRO A 440 -32.82 -9.03 -8.54
CA PRO A 440 -33.59 -8.44 -9.63
C PRO A 440 -32.97 -7.14 -10.15
N ALA A 441 -32.94 -6.99 -11.49
CA ALA A 441 -32.33 -5.82 -12.15
C ALA A 441 -33.04 -4.49 -11.82
N ASN A 442 -34.32 -4.55 -11.45
CA ASN A 442 -35.12 -3.39 -11.05
C ASN A 442 -35.17 -3.14 -9.53
N ALA A 443 -34.51 -3.99 -8.73
CA ALA A 443 -34.47 -3.81 -7.28
C ALA A 443 -33.66 -2.56 -6.91
N LYS A 444 -34.14 -1.82 -5.91
CA LYS A 444 -33.44 -0.65 -5.35
C LYS A 444 -32.52 -1.13 -4.26
N VAL A 445 -31.22 -1.08 -4.51
CA VAL A 445 -30.23 -1.76 -3.66
C VAL A 445 -29.47 -0.78 -2.80
N SER A 446 -29.25 -1.14 -1.53
CA SER A 446 -28.18 -0.59 -0.72
C SER A 446 -27.08 -1.65 -0.55
N ALA A 447 -25.86 -1.36 -0.95
CA ALA A 447 -24.76 -2.33 -0.93
C ALA A 447 -23.54 -1.78 -0.21
N GLN A 448 -22.81 -2.66 0.48
CA GLN A 448 -21.48 -2.36 1.00
C GLN A 448 -20.52 -1.89 -0.09
N ASP A 449 -19.50 -1.14 0.32
CA ASP A 449 -18.55 -0.47 -0.58
C ASP A 449 -17.96 -1.38 -1.68
N ARG A 450 -17.46 -2.56 -1.29
CA ARG A 450 -16.84 -3.52 -2.22
C ARG A 450 -17.83 -4.28 -3.10
N LEU A 451 -19.09 -4.39 -2.67
CA LEU A 451 -20.14 -5.08 -3.43
C LEU A 451 -20.88 -4.13 -4.37
N ASN A 452 -20.89 -2.83 -4.05
CA ASN A 452 -21.60 -1.80 -4.79
C ASN A 452 -21.27 -1.78 -6.30
N PRO A 453 -20.00 -1.87 -6.76
CA PRO A 453 -19.68 -1.92 -8.18
C PRO A 453 -20.28 -3.13 -8.90
N HIS A 454 -20.43 -4.27 -8.21
CA HIS A 454 -20.96 -5.53 -8.78
C HIS A 454 -22.47 -5.49 -9.00
N VAL A 455 -23.17 -4.61 -8.30
CA VAL A 455 -24.61 -4.40 -8.46
C VAL A 455 -24.93 -3.02 -9.06
N SER A 456 -23.96 -2.32 -9.66
CA SER A 456 -24.14 -0.93 -10.11
C SER A 456 -24.89 -0.75 -11.43
N GLY A 457 -25.16 -1.82 -12.16
CA GLY A 457 -25.93 -1.80 -13.41
C GLY A 457 -27.44 -1.65 -13.21
N ARG A 458 -27.87 -0.65 -12.44
CA ARG A 458 -29.27 -0.40 -12.07
C ARG A 458 -29.56 1.10 -11.87
N GLU A 459 -30.85 1.45 -11.84
CA GLU A 459 -31.28 2.84 -11.71
C GLU A 459 -30.93 3.44 -10.34
N THR A 460 -31.30 2.73 -9.26
CA THR A 460 -31.11 3.14 -7.86
C THR A 460 -30.18 2.17 -7.13
N LEU A 461 -29.13 2.75 -6.57
CA LEU A 461 -28.10 2.08 -5.79
C LEU A 461 -27.59 3.02 -4.70
N TYR A 462 -27.50 2.56 -3.47
CA TYR A 462 -26.99 3.33 -2.34
C TYR A 462 -25.74 2.68 -1.77
N LEU A 463 -24.88 3.50 -1.17
CA LEU A 463 -23.79 3.03 -0.33
C LEU A 463 -24.36 2.74 1.06
N PHE A 464 -24.33 1.47 1.47
CA PHE A 464 -24.74 1.06 2.81
C PHE A 464 -23.89 1.80 3.87
N PRO A 465 -24.47 2.34 4.95
CA PRO A 465 -25.78 2.05 5.54
C PRO A 465 -26.96 2.92 5.08
N ARG A 466 -26.82 3.74 4.03
CA ARG A 466 -27.97 4.50 3.51
C ARG A 466 -29.01 3.54 2.91
N LEU A 467 -30.25 3.65 3.37
CA LEU A 467 -31.36 2.82 2.88
C LEU A 467 -32.29 3.62 1.97
N GLU A 468 -32.68 4.83 2.37
CA GLU A 468 -33.65 5.65 1.61
C GLU A 468 -34.88 4.83 1.20
N ASP A 469 -35.06 4.58 -0.09
CA ASP A 469 -36.15 3.78 -0.64
C ASP A 469 -35.71 2.39 -1.13
N ALA A 470 -34.52 1.92 -0.71
CA ALA A 470 -34.02 0.59 -0.99
C ALA A 470 -34.97 -0.49 -0.44
N ASP A 471 -35.27 -1.47 -1.29
CA ASP A 471 -36.03 -2.67 -0.94
C ASP A 471 -35.13 -3.88 -0.70
N THR A 472 -33.83 -3.74 -1.00
CA THR A 472 -32.83 -4.80 -0.98
C THR A 472 -31.53 -4.27 -0.38
N VAL A 473 -30.94 -5.02 0.55
CA VAL A 473 -29.63 -4.72 1.15
C VAL A 473 -28.66 -5.87 0.89
N VAL A 474 -27.42 -5.57 0.51
CA VAL A 474 -26.42 -6.57 0.11
C VAL A 474 -25.13 -6.36 0.89
N LEU A 475 -24.72 -7.39 1.62
CA LEU A 475 -23.60 -7.33 2.57
C LEU A 475 -22.73 -8.59 2.45
N ASP A 476 -21.47 -8.45 2.79
CA ASP A 476 -20.51 -9.49 3.11
C ASP A 476 -20.09 -9.28 4.58
N ALA A 477 -20.45 -10.25 5.42
CA ALA A 477 -20.16 -10.25 6.85
C ALA A 477 -18.71 -10.66 7.17
N SER A 478 -18.02 -11.30 6.21
CA SER A 478 -16.65 -11.78 6.36
C SER A 478 -15.61 -10.74 5.93
N GLY A 479 -15.98 -9.83 5.03
CA GLY A 479 -15.13 -8.77 4.50
C GLY A 479 -15.14 -7.46 5.29
N PRO A 480 -14.46 -6.42 4.77
CA PRO A 480 -14.40 -5.10 5.41
C PRO A 480 -15.78 -4.42 5.50
N ALA A 481 -16.10 -3.89 6.67
CA ALA A 481 -17.40 -3.27 6.98
C ALA A 481 -17.53 -1.78 6.60
N TRP A 482 -16.51 -1.18 5.98
CA TRP A 482 -16.48 0.26 5.69
C TRP A 482 -17.74 0.73 4.93
N PRO A 483 -18.35 1.88 5.29
CA PRO A 483 -17.87 2.90 6.24
C PRO A 483 -18.18 2.60 7.71
N LEU A 484 -18.79 1.46 8.03
CA LEU A 484 -19.06 1.04 9.40
C LEU A 484 -17.89 0.27 10.01
N HIS A 485 -17.88 0.20 11.35
CA HIS A 485 -17.12 -0.80 12.07
C HIS A 485 -17.86 -2.16 12.04
N PRO A 486 -17.19 -3.32 12.08
CA PRO A 486 -17.87 -4.62 12.05
C PRO A 486 -18.97 -4.82 13.12
N ASN A 487 -18.77 -4.31 14.34
CA ASN A 487 -19.81 -4.32 15.38
C ASN A 487 -21.06 -3.50 14.97
N ASP A 488 -20.86 -2.32 14.38
CA ASP A 488 -21.95 -1.44 13.95
C ASP A 488 -22.69 -2.06 12.75
N LEU A 489 -21.96 -2.75 11.86
CA LEU A 489 -22.56 -3.50 10.76
C LEU A 489 -23.47 -4.61 11.30
N ARG A 490 -23.01 -5.39 12.29
CA ARG A 490 -23.82 -6.44 12.92
C ARG A 490 -25.07 -5.85 13.57
N GLN A 491 -24.92 -4.81 14.39
CA GLN A 491 -26.04 -4.11 15.02
C GLN A 491 -27.02 -3.59 13.97
N ARG A 492 -26.53 -2.99 12.88
CA ARG A 492 -27.39 -2.45 11.83
C ARG A 492 -28.17 -3.55 11.10
N VAL A 493 -27.59 -4.74 10.93
CA VAL A 493 -28.32 -5.89 10.38
C VAL A 493 -29.37 -6.40 11.35
N ASP A 494 -29.07 -6.47 12.65
CA ASP A 494 -30.05 -6.85 13.66
C ASP A 494 -31.24 -5.87 13.67
N ASP A 495 -30.99 -4.56 13.58
CA ASP A 495 -32.03 -3.54 13.47
C ASP A 495 -32.90 -3.71 12.21
N LEU A 496 -32.28 -4.04 11.07
CA LEU A 496 -32.99 -4.31 9.81
C LEU A 496 -33.88 -5.57 9.91
N LEU A 497 -33.34 -6.64 10.49
CA LEU A 497 -34.07 -7.89 10.72
C LEU A 497 -35.18 -7.73 11.77
N ALA A 498 -35.01 -6.85 12.76
CA ALA A 498 -36.07 -6.49 13.69
C ALA A 498 -37.20 -5.68 13.03
N GLY A 499 -36.89 -4.94 11.95
CA GLY A 499 -37.84 -4.17 11.15
C GLY A 499 -38.46 -4.96 9.99
N ASP A 500 -38.60 -4.29 8.84
CA ASP A 500 -39.33 -4.83 7.67
C ASP A 500 -38.49 -5.76 6.77
N PHE A 501 -37.16 -5.79 6.94
CA PHE A 501 -36.29 -6.60 6.09
C PHE A 501 -36.18 -8.04 6.59
N GLY A 502 -36.19 -9.02 5.68
CA GLY A 502 -35.87 -10.41 5.98
C GLY A 502 -34.71 -10.93 5.12
N VAL A 503 -34.18 -12.09 5.49
CA VAL A 503 -33.13 -12.82 4.78
C VAL A 503 -33.71 -13.45 3.51
N ALA A 504 -33.36 -12.89 2.34
CA ALA A 504 -33.74 -13.42 1.04
C ALA A 504 -32.74 -14.47 0.54
N ARG A 505 -31.45 -14.20 0.74
CA ARG A 505 -30.34 -15.12 0.42
C ARG A 505 -29.24 -14.94 1.45
N ALA A 506 -28.66 -16.04 1.92
CA ALA A 506 -27.51 -16.01 2.79
C ALA A 506 -26.67 -17.28 2.61
N ALA A 507 -25.41 -17.12 2.25
CA ALA A 507 -24.46 -18.21 2.07
C ALA A 507 -23.04 -17.65 2.11
N ASP A 508 -22.11 -18.38 2.72
CA ASP A 508 -20.68 -18.05 2.69
C ASP A 508 -20.38 -16.61 3.15
N GLY A 509 -21.02 -16.15 4.24
CA GLY A 509 -20.86 -14.80 4.78
C GLY A 509 -21.59 -13.70 3.99
N TYR A 510 -22.08 -13.98 2.78
CA TYR A 510 -22.92 -13.04 2.04
C TYR A 510 -24.35 -13.05 2.56
N LEU A 511 -24.94 -11.86 2.58
CA LEU A 511 -26.30 -11.62 3.05
C LEU A 511 -27.03 -10.67 2.09
N VAL A 512 -28.14 -11.14 1.54
CA VAL A 512 -29.12 -10.33 0.80
C VAL A 512 -30.37 -10.24 1.65
N LEU A 513 -30.65 -9.04 2.16
CA LEU A 513 -31.89 -8.73 2.85
C LEU A 513 -32.88 -8.12 1.88
N SER A 514 -34.16 -8.42 2.02
CA SER A 514 -35.22 -7.78 1.24
C SER A 514 -36.49 -7.57 2.06
N THR A 515 -37.22 -6.50 1.77
CA THR A 515 -38.56 -6.25 2.32
C THR A 515 -39.62 -7.23 1.76
N ASN A 516 -39.30 -7.98 0.70
CA ASN A 516 -40.19 -8.97 0.09
C ASN A 516 -40.20 -10.34 0.80
N THR A 517 -39.46 -10.50 1.88
CA THR A 517 -39.38 -11.74 2.67
C THR A 517 -39.50 -11.43 4.15
N SER A 518 -40.21 -12.30 4.88
CA SER A 518 -40.37 -12.21 6.33
C SER A 518 -39.42 -13.13 7.10
N ASN A 519 -38.59 -13.93 6.41
CA ASN A 519 -37.65 -14.82 7.08
C ASN A 519 -36.60 -14.00 7.85
N LYS A 520 -36.42 -14.25 9.14
CA LYS A 520 -35.44 -13.52 9.98
C LYS A 520 -34.20 -14.33 10.33
N SER A 521 -34.19 -15.63 10.04
CA SER A 521 -33.10 -16.51 10.45
C SER A 521 -32.01 -16.65 9.38
N LEU A 522 -30.76 -16.72 9.85
CA LEU A 522 -29.61 -17.06 9.02
C LEU A 522 -29.54 -18.59 8.84
N PRO A 523 -29.48 -19.11 7.61
CA PRO A 523 -29.38 -20.55 7.34
C PRO A 523 -27.96 -21.06 7.61
N PRO A 524 -27.77 -22.37 7.84
CA PRO A 524 -26.43 -22.96 8.05
C PRO A 524 -25.40 -22.64 6.97
N ALA A 525 -25.84 -22.50 5.72
CA ALA A 525 -24.99 -22.16 4.59
C ALA A 525 -24.30 -20.78 4.73
N PHE A 526 -24.86 -19.85 5.52
CA PHE A 526 -24.24 -18.55 5.77
C PHE A 526 -22.92 -18.69 6.54
N PHE A 527 -22.87 -19.61 7.51
CA PHE A 527 -21.73 -19.77 8.40
C PHE A 527 -20.53 -20.49 7.76
N THR A 528 -20.64 -20.94 6.51
CA THR A 528 -19.53 -21.60 5.80
C THR A 528 -18.33 -20.68 5.57
N ALA A 529 -18.51 -19.36 5.63
CA ALA A 529 -17.42 -18.39 5.54
C ALA A 529 -16.34 -18.56 6.63
N TRP A 530 -16.72 -19.14 7.78
CA TRP A 530 -15.82 -19.34 8.91
C TRP A 530 -15.47 -20.81 9.15
N GLN A 531 -15.83 -21.72 8.23
CA GLN A 531 -15.34 -23.09 8.30
C GLN A 531 -13.83 -23.10 8.05
N ALA A 532 -13.08 -23.78 8.90
CA ALA A 532 -11.64 -23.86 8.71
C ALA A 532 -11.29 -24.70 7.46
N PRO A 533 -10.28 -24.30 6.68
CA PRO A 533 -9.72 -25.17 5.65
C PRO A 533 -9.03 -26.38 6.30
N ASP A 534 -8.78 -27.45 5.51
CA ASP A 534 -8.06 -28.64 6.00
C ASP A 534 -6.70 -28.31 6.63
N LYS A 535 -6.05 -27.24 6.15
CA LYS A 535 -4.83 -26.67 6.71
C LYS A 535 -4.73 -25.18 6.34
N LEU A 536 -4.19 -24.35 7.24
CA LEU A 536 -3.80 -22.99 6.89
C LEU A 536 -2.60 -23.02 5.92
N ASP A 537 -2.82 -22.55 4.68
CA ASP A 537 -1.86 -22.67 3.59
C ASP A 537 -0.71 -21.65 3.73
N THR A 538 0.42 -22.11 4.26
CA THR A 538 1.66 -21.33 4.39
C THR A 538 2.35 -21.06 3.05
N SER A 539 1.86 -21.58 1.93
CA SER A 539 2.35 -21.21 0.60
C SER A 539 1.79 -19.86 0.13
N LEU A 540 0.75 -19.35 0.79
CA LEU A 540 0.19 -18.04 0.52
C LEU A 540 1.10 -16.94 1.11
N PRO A 541 1.39 -15.86 0.36
CA PRO A 541 2.20 -14.74 0.87
C PRO A 541 1.62 -14.07 2.13
N GLU A 542 0.32 -14.21 2.33
CA GLU A 542 -0.45 -13.66 3.45
C GLU A 542 -0.22 -14.44 4.76
N VAL A 543 0.37 -15.64 4.72
CA VAL A 543 0.68 -16.46 5.91
C VAL A 543 2.19 -16.61 6.05
N SER A 544 2.78 -15.97 7.07
CA SER A 544 4.23 -16.04 7.30
C SER A 544 4.65 -17.27 8.11
N TYR A 545 3.79 -17.72 9.01
CA TYR A 545 4.04 -18.82 9.93
C TYR A 545 2.71 -19.49 10.34
N SER A 546 2.71 -20.81 10.51
CA SER A 546 1.59 -21.58 11.04
C SER A 546 2.11 -22.75 11.86
N GLU A 547 1.46 -23.01 12.99
CA GLU A 547 1.82 -24.09 13.92
C GLU A 547 0.55 -24.79 14.43
N PRO A 548 0.44 -26.12 14.28
CA PRO A 548 -0.61 -26.89 14.94
C PRO A 548 -0.37 -26.91 16.46
N VAL A 549 -1.44 -26.72 17.21
CA VAL A 549 -1.44 -26.77 18.68
C VAL A 549 -2.70 -27.48 19.13
N HIS A 550 -2.71 -28.14 20.28
CA HIS A 550 -3.91 -28.77 20.84
C HIS A 550 -4.07 -28.27 22.26
N ILE A 551 -4.68 -27.10 22.44
CA ILE A 551 -4.81 -26.44 23.74
C ILE A 551 -6.28 -26.33 24.13
N THR A 552 -6.67 -27.03 25.19
CA THR A 552 -8.06 -27.11 25.66
C THR A 552 -8.30 -26.12 26.79
N PHE A 553 -9.36 -25.32 26.66
CA PHE A 553 -9.83 -24.38 27.66
C PHE A 553 -11.12 -24.91 28.31
N GLY A 554 -11.08 -25.14 29.63
CA GLY A 554 -12.13 -25.86 30.35
C GLY A 554 -12.31 -27.28 29.79
N ASP A 555 -13.55 -27.72 29.71
CA ASP A 555 -13.94 -28.94 28.98
C ASP A 555 -14.73 -28.59 27.70
N GLU A 556 -14.64 -27.32 27.26
CA GLU A 556 -15.59 -26.69 26.34
C GLU A 556 -15.03 -26.55 24.91
N ILE A 557 -13.78 -26.09 24.77
CA ILE A 557 -13.22 -25.68 23.47
C ILE A 557 -11.72 -25.91 23.38
N THR A 558 -11.24 -26.27 22.19
CA THR A 558 -9.83 -26.53 21.89
C THR A 558 -9.34 -25.62 20.76
N LEU A 559 -8.17 -25.00 20.94
CA LEU A 559 -7.39 -24.39 19.87
C LEU A 559 -6.58 -25.49 19.16
N LEU A 560 -6.75 -25.61 17.84
CA LEU A 560 -6.15 -26.65 16.98
C LEU A 560 -4.95 -26.17 16.14
N GLU A 561 -4.94 -24.90 15.75
CA GLU A 561 -3.89 -24.32 14.92
C GLU A 561 -3.90 -22.79 15.09
N TYR A 562 -2.74 -22.15 15.00
CA TYR A 562 -2.64 -20.72 14.81
C TYR A 562 -1.65 -20.35 13.71
N ALA A 563 -1.93 -19.24 13.03
CA ALA A 563 -1.07 -18.68 12.02
C ALA A 563 -0.89 -17.18 12.22
N VAL A 564 0.32 -16.71 11.94
CA VAL A 564 0.68 -15.30 11.95
C VAL A 564 1.03 -14.88 10.53
N GLY A 565 0.32 -13.88 10.07
CA GLY A 565 0.33 -13.47 8.68
C GLY A 565 0.13 -11.98 8.54
N ARG A 566 -0.19 -11.60 7.32
CA ARG A 566 -0.48 -10.24 6.94
C ARG A 566 -1.61 -10.21 5.96
N ASP A 567 -2.40 -9.15 6.01
CA ASP A 567 -3.27 -8.84 4.91
C ASP A 567 -2.46 -8.33 3.70
N ARG A 568 -3.18 -8.07 2.61
CA ARG A 568 -2.60 -7.56 1.36
C ARG A 568 -2.01 -6.16 1.47
N TYR A 569 -2.33 -5.40 2.52
CA TYR A 569 -1.77 -4.08 2.79
C TYR A 569 -0.54 -4.16 3.71
N GLY A 570 -0.20 -5.36 4.18
CA GLY A 570 0.97 -5.63 5.02
C GLY A 570 0.70 -5.51 6.51
N GLU A 571 -0.57 -5.36 6.92
CA GLU A 571 -1.01 -5.28 8.32
C GLU A 571 -1.07 -6.67 8.94
N LEU A 572 -0.74 -6.79 10.23
CA LEU A 572 -0.70 -8.06 10.95
C LEU A 572 -2.10 -8.66 11.07
N VAL A 573 -2.25 -9.93 10.70
CA VAL A 573 -3.46 -10.73 10.93
C VAL A 573 -3.06 -12.03 11.61
N VAL A 574 -3.75 -12.37 12.70
CA VAL A 574 -3.63 -13.67 13.37
C VAL A 574 -4.86 -14.49 13.06
N SER A 575 -4.63 -15.70 12.56
CA SER A 575 -5.67 -16.70 12.29
C SER A 575 -5.57 -17.81 13.33
N THR A 576 -6.70 -18.26 13.84
CA THR A 576 -6.78 -19.33 14.85
C THR A 576 -7.89 -20.29 14.47
N VAL A 577 -7.67 -21.59 14.64
CA VAL A 577 -8.64 -22.64 14.33
C VAL A 577 -9.11 -23.29 15.63
N TRP A 578 -10.41 -23.29 15.85
CA TRP A 578 -11.01 -23.72 17.11
C TRP A 578 -12.05 -24.81 16.89
N GLU A 579 -12.21 -25.70 17.86
CA GLU A 579 -13.22 -26.75 17.85
C GLU A 579 -13.89 -26.85 19.21
N THR A 580 -15.23 -26.90 19.24
CA THR A 580 -15.98 -27.19 20.47
C THR A 580 -16.04 -28.68 20.73
N LEU A 581 -15.90 -29.06 22.01
CA LEU A 581 -15.94 -30.46 22.43
C LEU A 581 -17.37 -30.93 22.72
N GLU A 582 -18.21 -30.01 23.18
CA GLU A 582 -19.63 -30.22 23.46
C GLU A 582 -20.47 -29.00 23.06
N PRO A 583 -21.79 -29.13 22.90
CA PRO A 583 -22.67 -27.99 22.65
C PRO A 583 -22.58 -26.96 23.77
N LEU A 584 -22.38 -25.69 23.42
CA LEU A 584 -22.21 -24.62 24.41
C LEU A 584 -23.53 -23.92 24.73
N GLU A 585 -23.85 -23.80 26.01
CA GLU A 585 -25.04 -23.05 26.48
C GLU A 585 -24.84 -21.53 26.46
N GLN A 586 -23.59 -21.08 26.59
CA GLN A 586 -23.22 -19.66 26.61
C GLN A 586 -22.13 -19.40 25.57
N ASP A 587 -22.21 -18.25 24.89
CA ASP A 587 -21.18 -17.86 23.95
C ASP A 587 -19.86 -17.52 24.64
N LEU A 588 -18.78 -18.00 24.03
CA LEU A 588 -17.41 -17.72 24.42
C LEU A 588 -16.88 -16.56 23.59
N ARG A 589 -15.92 -15.85 24.18
CA ARG A 589 -15.17 -14.76 23.56
C ARG A 589 -13.68 -15.02 23.63
N PHE A 590 -12.97 -14.41 22.70
CA PHE A 590 -11.56 -14.66 22.47
C PHE A 590 -10.76 -13.42 22.84
N TYR A 591 -9.77 -13.61 23.70
CA TYR A 591 -8.74 -12.63 24.02
C TYR A 591 -7.49 -12.99 23.24
N ILE A 592 -7.15 -12.20 22.22
CA ILE A 592 -5.94 -12.32 21.41
C ILE A 592 -5.18 -11.02 21.63
N SER A 593 -3.98 -11.11 22.18
CA SER A 593 -3.20 -9.96 22.60
C SER A 593 -1.77 -10.01 22.07
N TYR A 594 -1.29 -8.83 21.74
CA TYR A 594 0.07 -8.57 21.25
C TYR A 594 0.79 -7.81 22.35
N LEU A 595 1.76 -8.46 23.00
CA LEU A 595 2.55 -7.83 24.06
C LEU A 595 3.93 -7.43 23.55
N ASP A 596 4.52 -6.39 24.15
CA ASP A 596 5.94 -6.09 23.94
C ASP A 596 6.85 -7.06 24.74
N THR A 597 8.17 -6.87 24.66
CA THR A 597 9.14 -7.72 25.37
C THR A 597 9.11 -7.55 26.90
N GLU A 598 8.43 -6.51 27.39
CA GLU A 598 8.24 -6.19 28.81
C GLU A 598 6.86 -6.65 29.33
N LEU A 599 6.07 -7.31 28.47
CA LEU A 599 4.70 -7.77 28.72
C LEU A 599 3.65 -6.64 28.80
N ASN A 600 3.94 -5.45 28.27
CA ASN A 600 2.92 -4.41 28.11
C ASN A 600 2.04 -4.72 26.89
N VAL A 601 0.73 -4.46 26.99
CA VAL A 601 -0.21 -4.64 25.88
C VAL A 601 0.04 -3.58 24.81
N LEU A 602 0.43 -4.03 23.61
CA LEU A 602 0.48 -3.20 22.41
C LEU A 602 -0.90 -3.08 21.79
N HIS A 603 -1.61 -4.21 21.71
CA HIS A 603 -2.97 -4.29 21.18
C HIS A 603 -3.68 -5.57 21.66
N ASP A 604 -5.01 -5.57 21.72
CA ASP A 604 -5.81 -6.77 22.06
C ASP A 604 -7.22 -6.78 21.46
N SER A 605 -7.89 -7.93 21.51
CA SER A 605 -9.26 -8.12 21.02
C SER A 605 -10.35 -7.90 22.08
N GLN A 606 -10.05 -7.31 23.24
CA GLN A 606 -11.04 -7.18 24.32
C GLN A 606 -12.25 -6.33 23.87
N PHE A 607 -12.00 -5.26 23.13
CA PHE A 607 -13.04 -4.38 22.56
C PHE A 607 -13.42 -4.72 21.12
N TYR A 608 -12.49 -5.35 20.39
CA TYR A 608 -12.63 -5.68 18.97
C TYR A 608 -12.57 -7.18 18.78
N GLN A 609 -13.70 -7.84 19.04
CA GLN A 609 -13.80 -9.28 18.83
C GLN A 609 -13.60 -9.63 17.35
N PRO A 610 -12.96 -10.77 17.05
CA PRO A 610 -12.91 -11.33 15.70
C PRO A 610 -14.28 -11.34 15.01
N THR A 611 -14.32 -11.03 13.72
CA THR A 611 -15.59 -10.92 12.97
C THR A 611 -16.37 -12.23 12.98
N ALA A 612 -15.69 -13.38 12.99
CA ALA A 612 -16.31 -14.70 13.08
C ALA A 612 -17.31 -14.81 14.23
N VAL A 613 -16.93 -14.42 15.44
CA VAL A 613 -17.78 -14.60 16.63
C VAL A 613 -18.86 -13.52 16.78
N LEU A 614 -18.74 -12.43 16.01
CA LEU A 614 -19.81 -11.44 15.89
C LEU A 614 -20.99 -11.98 15.09
N TRP A 615 -20.74 -12.84 14.10
CA TRP A 615 -21.76 -13.36 13.19
C TRP A 615 -22.13 -14.81 13.44
N TYR A 616 -21.15 -15.63 13.85
CA TYR A 616 -21.27 -17.05 14.14
C TYR A 616 -20.94 -17.32 15.61
N PRO A 617 -21.87 -17.01 16.54
CA PRO A 617 -21.68 -17.23 17.97
C PRO A 617 -21.35 -18.70 18.28
N THR A 618 -20.51 -18.94 19.29
CA THR A 618 -19.96 -20.28 19.58
C THR A 618 -21.02 -21.29 20.01
N SER A 619 -22.16 -20.86 20.54
CA SER A 619 -23.32 -21.71 20.82
C SER A 619 -23.93 -22.36 19.57
N LEU A 620 -23.66 -21.82 18.38
CA LEU A 620 -24.07 -22.40 17.09
C LEU A 620 -23.03 -23.37 16.51
N TRP A 621 -21.83 -23.46 17.08
CA TRP A 621 -20.77 -24.29 16.54
C TRP A 621 -21.09 -25.76 16.79
N GLN A 622 -20.90 -26.58 15.75
CA GLN A 622 -21.10 -28.02 15.86
C GLN A 622 -19.86 -28.66 16.48
N PRO A 623 -20.01 -29.46 17.56
CA PRO A 623 -18.88 -30.17 18.14
C PRO A 623 -18.14 -31.03 17.11
N GLY A 624 -16.81 -31.03 17.15
CA GLY A 624 -15.98 -31.73 16.17
C GLY A 624 -15.87 -31.06 14.79
N SER A 625 -16.37 -29.83 14.63
CA SER A 625 -16.26 -29.05 13.39
C SER A 625 -15.35 -27.83 13.58
N PRO A 626 -14.15 -27.81 12.99
CA PRO A 626 -13.23 -26.69 13.11
C PRO A 626 -13.75 -25.37 12.53
N VAL A 627 -13.57 -24.27 13.28
CA VAL A 627 -13.97 -22.90 12.93
C VAL A 627 -12.75 -21.99 12.88
N LEU A 628 -12.62 -21.22 11.80
CA LEU A 628 -11.59 -20.22 11.60
C LEU A 628 -12.01 -18.88 12.23
N VAL A 629 -11.14 -18.37 13.10
CA VAL A 629 -11.29 -17.08 13.78
C VAL A 629 -10.08 -16.22 13.45
N GLN A 630 -10.31 -15.05 12.84
CA GLN A 630 -9.25 -14.12 12.44
C GLN A 630 -9.40 -12.77 13.14
N THR A 631 -8.28 -12.20 13.57
CA THR A 631 -8.27 -10.84 14.11
C THR A 631 -8.55 -9.82 13.00
N LEU A 632 -8.98 -8.63 13.38
CA LEU A 632 -8.86 -7.47 12.49
C LEU A 632 -7.37 -7.24 12.13
N PRO A 633 -7.08 -6.62 10.98
CA PRO A 633 -5.71 -6.24 10.63
C PRO A 633 -5.18 -5.13 11.54
N TRP A 634 -3.93 -5.26 11.99
CA TRP A 634 -3.28 -4.28 12.87
C TRP A 634 -1.89 -3.88 12.38
N THR A 635 -1.63 -2.58 12.34
CA THR A 635 -0.27 -2.05 12.19
C THR A 635 0.37 -1.90 13.58
N LEU A 636 1.39 -2.72 13.87
CA LEU A 636 2.17 -2.60 15.11
C LEU A 636 3.41 -1.71 14.92
N ASP A 637 3.61 -0.73 15.78
CA ASP A 637 4.81 0.14 15.80
C ASP A 637 5.94 -0.49 16.64
N THR A 638 6.28 -1.74 16.31
CA THR A 638 7.37 -2.49 16.96
C THR A 638 7.99 -3.49 16.00
N GLU A 639 9.24 -3.84 16.25
CA GLU A 639 9.98 -4.90 15.56
C GLU A 639 9.73 -6.30 16.16
N ARG A 640 9.18 -6.37 17.38
CA ARG A 640 8.91 -7.64 18.08
C ARG A 640 7.62 -7.58 18.89
N PHE A 641 6.93 -8.72 18.98
CA PHE A 641 5.81 -8.87 19.89
C PHE A 641 5.70 -10.33 20.38
N VAL A 642 4.92 -10.53 21.43
CA VAL A 642 4.53 -11.84 21.97
C VAL A 642 3.04 -12.04 21.75
N LEU A 643 2.64 -13.18 21.21
CA LEU A 643 1.25 -13.56 20.99
C LEU A 643 0.69 -14.30 22.20
N VAL A 644 -0.42 -13.80 22.74
CA VAL A 644 -1.11 -14.37 23.89
C VAL A 644 -2.57 -14.62 23.55
N VAL A 645 -3.11 -15.77 23.95
CA VAL A 645 -4.49 -16.17 23.70
C VAL A 645 -5.18 -16.61 24.99
N GLY A 646 -6.45 -16.25 25.14
CA GLY A 646 -7.32 -16.73 26.22
C GLY A 646 -8.78 -16.78 25.77
N VAL A 647 -9.60 -17.49 26.56
CA VAL A 647 -11.04 -17.66 26.30
C VAL A 647 -11.83 -17.29 27.55
N TYR A 648 -12.98 -16.64 27.38
CA TYR A 648 -13.85 -16.26 28.50
C TYR A 648 -15.32 -16.32 28.14
N ARG A 649 -16.19 -16.46 29.15
CA ARG A 649 -17.63 -16.63 28.96
C ARG A 649 -18.39 -15.31 28.92
N GLY A 650 -19.23 -15.11 27.91
CA GLY A 650 -20.12 -13.96 27.80
C GLY A 650 -19.42 -12.62 27.53
N GLU A 651 -20.21 -11.56 27.36
CA GLU A 651 -19.68 -10.24 26.97
C GLU A 651 -18.83 -9.58 28.05
N SER A 652 -19.23 -9.70 29.32
CA SER A 652 -18.56 -9.11 30.48
C SER A 652 -17.54 -10.04 31.14
N GLY A 653 -17.38 -11.28 30.65
CA GLY A 653 -16.60 -12.32 31.32
C GLY A 653 -15.14 -11.94 31.57
N TRP A 654 -14.53 -11.13 30.70
CA TRP A 654 -13.20 -10.61 30.94
C TRP A 654 -13.11 -9.75 32.22
N ARG A 655 -14.11 -8.89 32.46
CA ARG A 655 -14.16 -8.02 33.64
C ARG A 655 -14.63 -8.77 34.88
N ASP A 656 -15.52 -9.74 34.70
CA ASP A 656 -16.10 -10.53 35.77
C ASP A 656 -15.19 -11.69 36.23
N GLY A 657 -14.03 -11.87 35.58
CA GLY A 657 -13.08 -12.95 35.88
C GLY A 657 -13.53 -14.32 35.40
N ALA A 658 -14.51 -14.41 34.49
CA ALA A 658 -15.03 -15.65 33.91
C ALA A 658 -14.14 -16.18 32.76
N ARG A 659 -12.82 -16.15 32.95
CA ARG A 659 -11.84 -16.73 32.02
C ARG A 659 -11.78 -18.24 32.22
N LEU A 660 -11.65 -18.99 31.12
CA LEU A 660 -11.51 -20.44 31.16
C LEU A 660 -10.06 -20.83 31.47
N PRO A 661 -9.83 -21.75 32.42
CA PRO A 661 -8.50 -22.29 32.67
C PRO A 661 -8.11 -23.28 31.58
N VAL A 662 -6.82 -23.39 31.30
CA VAL A 662 -6.28 -24.42 30.39
C VAL A 662 -6.21 -25.77 31.12
N THR A 663 -6.90 -26.77 30.59
CA THR A 663 -7.03 -28.12 31.17
C THR A 663 -6.06 -29.12 30.56
N SER A 664 -5.75 -28.99 29.27
CA SER A 664 -4.75 -29.79 28.56
C SER A 664 -4.08 -28.97 27.47
N MET A 665 -2.84 -29.31 27.12
CA MET A 665 -2.10 -28.69 26.02
C MET A 665 -1.10 -29.66 25.38
N GLU A 666 -0.90 -29.53 24.08
CA GLU A 666 0.24 -30.10 23.33
C GLU A 666 0.59 -29.16 22.17
N PRO A 667 1.84 -28.67 22.02
CA PRO A 667 2.97 -28.86 22.93
C PRO A 667 2.81 -28.08 24.26
N ASP A 668 3.69 -28.36 25.23
CA ASP A 668 3.77 -27.57 26.46
C ASP A 668 4.22 -26.14 26.15
N VAL A 669 3.37 -25.16 26.50
CA VAL A 669 3.58 -23.73 26.28
C VAL A 669 3.40 -22.94 27.59
N PRO A 670 4.03 -21.76 27.75
CA PRO A 670 3.89 -20.99 28.98
C PRO A 670 2.45 -20.53 29.23
N LEU A 671 1.99 -20.70 30.48
CA LEU A 671 0.68 -20.28 30.93
C LEU A 671 0.76 -19.12 31.92
N MET A 672 -0.01 -18.06 31.68
CA MET A 672 -0.02 -16.86 32.51
C MET A 672 -1.40 -16.69 33.18
N ASP A 673 -1.47 -15.74 34.13
CA ASP A 673 -2.70 -15.33 34.82
C ASP A 673 -3.55 -16.51 35.30
N ASP A 674 -3.06 -17.23 36.32
CA ASP A 674 -3.74 -18.38 36.91
C ASP A 674 -4.14 -19.45 35.88
N ARG A 675 -3.27 -19.65 34.87
CA ARG A 675 -3.44 -20.65 33.82
C ARG A 675 -4.61 -20.38 32.88
N THR A 676 -5.04 -19.13 32.76
CA THR A 676 -6.14 -18.73 31.86
C THR A 676 -5.67 -18.07 30.56
N LEU A 677 -4.39 -17.70 30.48
CA LEU A 677 -3.76 -17.14 29.29
C LEU A 677 -2.62 -18.03 28.80
N VAL A 678 -2.57 -18.24 27.50
CA VAL A 678 -1.54 -19.04 26.82
C VAL A 678 -0.62 -18.11 26.06
N ARG A 679 0.68 -18.16 26.32
CA ARG A 679 1.69 -17.47 25.50
C ARG A 679 2.15 -18.40 24.39
N LEU A 680 1.63 -18.19 23.17
CA LEU A 680 1.88 -19.07 22.04
C LEU A 680 3.32 -18.98 21.53
N ALA A 681 3.77 -17.78 21.13
CA ALA A 681 5.11 -17.56 20.61
C ALA A 681 5.50 -16.07 20.60
N GLY A 682 6.80 -15.80 20.47
CA GLY A 682 7.32 -14.48 20.11
C GLY A 682 7.55 -14.35 18.61
N PHE A 683 7.43 -13.14 18.07
CA PHE A 683 7.63 -12.84 16.67
C PHE A 683 8.56 -11.64 16.49
N ARG A 684 9.37 -11.68 15.43
CA ARG A 684 10.21 -10.57 14.98
C ARG A 684 9.90 -10.21 13.54
N ARG A 685 9.92 -8.93 13.24
CA ARG A 685 9.77 -8.41 11.88
C ARG A 685 11.08 -8.62 11.11
N GLU A 686 11.02 -9.31 9.97
CA GLU A 686 12.14 -9.50 9.05
C GLU A 686 11.90 -8.80 7.72
N ASN A 687 12.97 -8.19 7.18
CA ASN A 687 12.95 -7.40 5.94
C ASN A 687 11.90 -6.25 5.94
N GLY A 688 11.47 -5.80 7.12
CA GLY A 688 10.40 -4.81 7.30
C GLY A 688 9.00 -5.32 6.97
N VAL A 689 8.84 -6.53 6.39
CA VAL A 689 7.61 -6.96 5.73
C VAL A 689 7.17 -8.40 6.07
N SER A 690 7.89 -9.19 6.87
CA SER A 690 7.40 -10.52 7.30
C SER A 690 7.53 -10.71 8.82
N TRP A 691 6.64 -11.48 9.44
CA TRP A 691 6.73 -11.83 10.86
C TRP A 691 7.22 -13.27 11.00
N GLN A 692 8.38 -13.44 11.62
CA GLN A 692 8.99 -14.75 11.82
C GLN A 692 9.00 -15.11 13.31
N PRO A 693 8.73 -16.38 13.65
CA PRO A 693 8.78 -16.83 15.04
C PRO A 693 10.20 -16.63 15.59
N GLN A 694 10.28 -16.19 16.85
CA GLN A 694 11.52 -16.17 17.61
C GLN A 694 11.63 -17.48 18.38
N VAL A 695 12.78 -18.13 18.26
CA VAL A 695 13.17 -19.23 19.13
C VAL A 695 13.87 -18.63 20.35
N ALA A 696 13.56 -19.13 21.54
CA ALA A 696 14.36 -18.85 22.74
C ALA A 696 15.83 -19.18 22.46
N VAL A 697 16.78 -18.36 22.91
CA VAL A 697 18.17 -18.36 22.42
C VAL A 697 18.79 -19.77 22.40
N ASP A 698 19.21 -20.20 21.21
CA ASP A 698 19.99 -21.40 20.96
C ASP A 698 21.48 -21.18 21.32
N GLY A 699 21.98 -21.95 22.27
CA GLY A 699 23.40 -22.00 22.59
C GLY A 699 23.69 -22.74 23.90
N ALA A 700 24.77 -23.52 23.95
CA ALA A 700 25.25 -24.04 25.22
C ALA A 700 25.86 -22.91 26.05
N PRO A 701 25.65 -22.87 27.38
CA PRO A 701 26.28 -21.87 28.22
C PRO A 701 27.81 -21.95 28.10
N ALA A 702 28.49 -20.80 28.01
CA ALA A 702 29.95 -20.74 27.96
C ALA A 702 30.59 -21.40 29.20
N ARG A 703 29.90 -21.33 30.35
CA ARG A 703 30.24 -22.06 31.56
C ARG A 703 29.02 -22.82 32.06
N GLN A 704 29.13 -24.15 32.14
CA GLN A 704 28.13 -25.00 32.78
C GLN A 704 28.13 -24.81 34.30
N LEU A 705 26.93 -24.78 34.87
CA LEU A 705 26.65 -24.73 36.30
C LEU A 705 25.64 -25.82 36.63
N ASP A 706 25.60 -26.23 37.89
CA ASP A 706 24.63 -27.20 38.36
C ASP A 706 24.09 -26.76 39.72
N ALA A 707 23.38 -25.63 39.74
CA ALA A 707 22.81 -25.09 40.95
C ALA A 707 21.28 -25.23 40.92
N THR A 708 20.75 -26.03 41.84
CA THR A 708 19.30 -26.24 41.97
C THR A 708 18.76 -25.46 43.15
N PHE A 709 17.83 -24.55 42.89
CA PHE A 709 17.09 -23.81 43.89
C PHE A 709 15.90 -24.62 44.41
N GLU A 710 15.43 -24.27 45.61
CA GLU A 710 14.17 -24.79 46.13
C GLU A 710 13.03 -24.59 45.13
N GLY A 711 12.14 -25.58 45.01
CA GLY A 711 11.07 -25.56 44.02
C GLY A 711 11.44 -26.14 42.65
N GLY A 712 12.68 -26.63 42.44
CA GLY A 712 13.07 -27.36 41.22
C GLY A 712 13.50 -26.46 40.06
N LEU A 713 13.96 -25.25 40.37
CA LEU A 713 14.55 -24.33 39.40
C LEU A 713 16.06 -24.53 39.35
N ARG A 714 16.60 -24.90 38.19
CA ARG A 714 18.02 -25.20 38.01
C ARG A 714 18.69 -24.15 37.11
N LEU A 715 19.80 -23.59 37.58
CA LEU A 715 20.70 -22.76 36.76
C LEU A 715 21.74 -23.68 36.10
N GLU A 716 21.53 -24.00 34.82
CA GLU A 716 22.37 -24.91 34.02
C GLU A 716 23.67 -24.25 33.54
N GLY A 717 23.74 -22.91 33.55
CA GLY A 717 24.96 -22.21 33.17
C GLY A 717 24.83 -20.72 32.97
N VAL A 718 25.95 -20.13 32.59
CA VAL A 718 26.10 -18.69 32.35
C VAL A 718 26.98 -18.42 31.13
N THR A 719 26.64 -17.38 30.39
CA THR A 719 27.51 -16.73 29.42
C THR A 719 27.68 -15.26 29.82
N ALA A 720 28.92 -14.85 30.06
CA ALA A 720 29.27 -13.48 30.42
C ALA A 720 30.59 -13.10 29.74
N PRO A 721 30.88 -11.79 29.53
CA PRO A 721 32.13 -11.35 28.93
C PRO A 721 33.33 -11.76 29.81
N PRO A 722 34.46 -12.18 29.23
CA PRO A 722 35.64 -12.58 29.99
C PRO A 722 36.34 -11.40 30.68
N ALA A 723 36.06 -10.17 30.26
CA ALA A 723 36.52 -8.94 30.88
C ALA A 723 35.47 -7.84 30.72
N LEU A 724 35.45 -6.89 31.66
CA LEU A 724 34.54 -5.75 31.67
C LEU A 724 35.31 -4.44 31.54
N SER A 725 34.64 -3.41 31.04
CA SER A 725 35.17 -2.05 30.96
C SER A 725 34.30 -1.10 31.80
N PRO A 726 34.90 -0.22 32.62
CA PRO A 726 34.15 0.75 33.40
C PRO A 726 33.19 1.57 32.53
N GLY A 727 31.96 1.80 33.03
CA GLY A 727 30.93 2.56 32.33
C GLY A 727 30.31 1.87 31.10
N GLN A 728 30.82 0.71 30.66
CA GLN A 728 30.20 -0.06 29.58
C GLN A 728 29.31 -1.16 30.16
N PRO A 729 28.03 -1.24 29.75
CA PRO A 729 27.14 -2.28 30.24
C PRO A 729 27.57 -3.67 29.78
N ALA A 730 27.39 -4.67 30.64
CA ALA A 730 27.78 -6.06 30.39
C ALA A 730 26.56 -6.94 30.15
N LEU A 731 26.52 -7.66 29.02
CA LEU A 731 25.46 -8.63 28.76
C LEU A 731 25.79 -9.97 29.45
N VAL A 732 24.98 -10.35 30.43
CA VAL A 732 25.06 -11.63 31.14
C VAL A 732 23.83 -12.46 30.78
N THR A 733 24.03 -13.66 30.25
CA THR A 733 22.96 -14.59 29.91
C THR A 733 22.98 -15.78 30.86
N LEU A 734 21.88 -16.02 31.57
CA LEU A 734 21.67 -17.14 32.47
C LEU A 734 20.83 -18.21 31.77
N TYR A 735 21.11 -19.49 32.00
CA TYR A 735 20.41 -20.61 31.36
C TYR A 735 19.67 -21.41 32.42
N TRP A 736 18.35 -21.45 32.31
CA TRP A 736 17.47 -22.00 33.33
C TRP A 736 16.76 -23.26 32.82
N GLN A 737 16.56 -24.21 33.73
CA GLN A 737 15.65 -25.34 33.58
C GLN A 737 14.65 -25.35 34.76
N ALA A 738 13.39 -25.65 34.49
CA ALA A 738 12.38 -25.90 35.51
C ALA A 738 11.99 -27.38 35.49
N ASP A 739 12.24 -28.13 36.57
CA ASP A 739 11.88 -29.55 36.64
C ASP A 739 10.38 -29.76 36.87
N GLN A 740 9.72 -28.76 37.43
CA GLN A 740 8.28 -28.69 37.68
C GLN A 740 7.81 -27.23 37.57
N VAL A 741 6.50 -27.01 37.49
CA VAL A 741 5.93 -25.65 37.47
C VAL A 741 6.29 -24.92 38.77
N PRO A 742 7.02 -23.78 38.71
CA PRO A 742 7.39 -23.03 39.89
C PRO A 742 6.18 -22.50 40.67
N ALA A 743 6.26 -22.55 42.01
CA ALA A 743 5.13 -22.22 42.90
C ALA A 743 4.81 -20.72 42.98
N GLY A 744 5.65 -19.85 42.42
CA GLY A 744 5.45 -18.41 42.43
C GLY A 744 6.39 -17.68 41.48
N ASP A 745 6.25 -16.36 41.44
CA ASP A 745 7.04 -15.48 40.60
C ASP A 745 8.27 -14.96 41.34
N TYR A 746 9.44 -15.43 40.91
CA TYR A 746 10.72 -15.04 41.46
C TYR A 746 11.38 -13.97 40.60
N SER A 747 12.06 -13.03 41.26
CA SER A 747 13.01 -12.13 40.63
C SER A 747 14.40 -12.75 40.65
N VAL A 748 15.11 -12.67 39.53
CA VAL A 748 16.53 -13.01 39.46
C VAL A 748 17.33 -11.75 39.75
N PHE A 749 18.44 -11.91 40.47
CA PHE A 749 19.44 -10.87 40.63
C PHE A 749 20.78 -11.32 40.03
N VAL A 750 21.52 -10.36 39.47
CA VAL A 750 22.92 -10.52 39.05
C VAL A 750 23.73 -9.40 39.67
N HIS A 751 24.69 -9.75 40.54
CA HIS A 751 25.52 -8.78 41.25
C HIS A 751 27.00 -8.95 40.87
N LEU A 752 27.70 -7.83 40.74
CA LEU A 752 29.16 -7.77 40.65
C LEU A 752 29.71 -7.37 42.02
N LEU A 753 30.56 -8.22 42.59
CA LEU A 753 31.15 -8.03 43.91
C LEU A 753 32.64 -7.71 43.79
N ASP A 754 33.11 -6.75 44.57
CA ASP A 754 34.56 -6.49 44.72
C ASP A 754 35.24 -7.52 45.65
N ASN A 755 36.56 -7.38 45.81
CA ASN A 755 37.35 -8.26 46.68
C ASN A 755 36.98 -8.19 48.18
N SER A 756 36.22 -7.17 48.60
CA SER A 756 35.66 -7.06 49.96
C SER A 756 34.28 -7.71 50.10
N GLY A 757 33.70 -8.21 49.01
CA GLY A 757 32.34 -8.72 48.94
C GLY A 757 31.28 -7.62 48.80
N SER A 758 31.68 -6.37 48.56
CA SER A 758 30.75 -5.25 48.39
C SER A 758 30.17 -5.24 46.97
N LYS A 759 28.86 -5.00 46.85
CA LYS A 759 28.17 -4.88 45.56
C LYS A 759 28.56 -3.58 44.86
N VAL A 760 29.22 -3.71 43.71
CA VAL A 760 29.62 -2.57 42.86
C VAL A 760 28.78 -2.44 41.59
N GLY A 761 28.03 -3.49 41.24
CA GLY A 761 27.05 -3.48 40.15
C GLY A 761 25.92 -4.45 40.45
N GLN A 762 24.69 -4.12 40.05
CA GLN A 762 23.51 -4.92 40.35
C GLN A 762 22.43 -4.73 39.28
N LEU A 763 21.74 -5.82 38.95
CA LEU A 763 20.49 -5.81 38.20
C LEU A 763 19.55 -6.89 38.75
N ASP A 764 18.35 -6.47 39.13
CA ASP A 764 17.31 -7.35 39.67
C ASP A 764 16.02 -7.18 38.87
N GLY A 765 15.24 -8.26 38.73
CA GLY A 765 13.92 -8.20 38.11
C GLY A 765 13.42 -9.56 37.63
N MET A 766 12.18 -9.58 37.13
CA MET A 766 11.56 -10.75 36.51
C MET A 766 12.47 -11.36 35.41
N PRO A 767 12.66 -12.69 35.39
CA PRO A 767 13.44 -13.34 34.35
C PRO A 767 12.76 -13.26 32.98
N GLY A 768 13.58 -13.37 31.93
CA GLY A 768 13.12 -13.58 30.57
C GLY A 768 13.48 -14.96 30.03
N ASP A 769 13.01 -15.22 28.82
CA ASP A 769 13.22 -16.47 28.08
C ASP A 769 14.04 -16.28 26.79
N GLY A 770 14.54 -15.07 26.55
CA GLY A 770 15.27 -14.70 25.34
C GLY A 770 14.38 -14.07 24.27
N ILE A 771 13.05 -14.11 24.47
CA ILE A 771 12.05 -13.44 23.63
C ILE A 771 11.48 -12.24 24.38
N SER A 772 10.99 -12.45 25.60
CA SER A 772 10.40 -11.43 26.47
C SER A 772 10.71 -11.74 27.94
N LYS A 773 10.27 -10.87 28.84
CA LYS A 773 10.07 -11.28 30.24
C LYS A 773 9.04 -12.42 30.30
N LEU A 774 9.21 -13.32 31.26
CA LEU A 774 8.32 -14.45 31.51
C LEU A 774 8.33 -14.78 33.02
N PRO A 775 7.21 -14.58 33.74
CA PRO A 775 7.12 -14.92 35.16
C PRO A 775 7.45 -16.40 35.38
N THR A 776 8.16 -16.74 36.47
CA THR A 776 8.58 -18.13 36.70
C THR A 776 7.40 -19.06 36.92
N SER A 777 6.28 -18.60 37.46
CA SER A 777 5.06 -19.42 37.58
C SER A 777 4.48 -19.88 36.24
N ALA A 778 4.87 -19.22 35.14
CA ALA A 778 4.46 -19.57 33.79
C ALA A 778 5.32 -20.65 33.13
N TRP A 779 6.42 -21.08 33.77
CA TRP A 779 7.35 -22.03 33.17
C TRP A 779 6.79 -23.46 33.29
N PRO A 780 6.53 -24.18 32.16
CA PRO A 780 6.06 -25.55 32.22
C PRO A 780 7.12 -26.49 32.83
N ALA A 781 6.69 -27.70 33.22
CA ALA A 781 7.64 -28.72 33.68
C ALA A 781 8.56 -29.13 32.52
N GLY A 782 9.85 -29.27 32.80
CA GLY A 782 10.88 -29.52 31.78
C GLY A 782 11.26 -28.28 30.94
N TRP A 783 10.70 -27.11 31.24
CA TRP A 783 10.98 -25.88 30.49
C TRP A 783 12.46 -25.52 30.55
N ARG A 784 12.99 -25.02 29.42
CA ARG A 784 14.34 -24.47 29.31
C ARG A 784 14.31 -23.13 28.60
N GLY A 785 15.07 -22.16 29.11
CA GLY A 785 15.17 -20.85 28.48
C GLY A 785 16.35 -20.03 28.97
N SER A 786 16.62 -18.94 28.25
CA SER A 786 17.76 -18.05 28.52
C SER A 786 17.29 -16.69 29.02
N ASP A 787 17.87 -16.21 30.11
CA ASP A 787 17.58 -14.88 30.67
C ASP A 787 18.77 -13.95 30.42
N SER A 788 18.65 -13.05 29.43
CA SER A 788 19.70 -12.11 29.04
C SER A 788 19.53 -10.76 29.72
N ARG A 789 20.55 -10.35 30.47
CA ARG A 789 20.52 -9.22 31.40
C ARG A 789 21.67 -8.27 31.15
N LEU A 790 21.34 -6.98 30.99
CA LEU A 790 22.34 -5.94 30.76
C LEU A 790 22.74 -5.27 32.08
N LEU A 791 23.83 -5.74 32.67
CA LEU A 791 24.36 -5.23 33.94
C LEU A 791 25.05 -3.88 33.73
N ALA A 792 24.50 -2.82 34.30
CA ALA A 792 25.10 -1.49 34.30
C ALA A 792 26.34 -1.46 35.22
N LEU A 793 27.43 -0.88 34.72
CA LEU A 793 28.70 -0.80 35.43
C LEU A 793 29.04 0.67 35.75
N PRO A 794 29.47 1.00 36.98
CA PRO A 794 29.97 2.34 37.29
C PRO A 794 31.17 2.73 36.42
N GLY A 795 31.26 4.02 36.08
CA GLY A 795 32.37 4.57 35.27
C GLY A 795 33.69 4.68 36.02
N ASP A 796 33.66 4.63 37.35
CA ASP A 796 34.79 4.75 38.28
C ASP A 796 35.27 3.41 38.84
N LEU A 797 34.78 2.29 38.29
CA LEU A 797 35.26 0.95 38.62
C LEU A 797 36.78 0.87 38.44
N GLN A 798 37.47 0.42 39.48
CA GLN A 798 38.91 0.24 39.46
C GLN A 798 39.28 -1.03 38.68
N PRO A 799 40.41 -1.05 37.95
CA PRO A 799 40.92 -2.28 37.36
C PRO A 799 41.21 -3.32 38.44
N GLY A 800 40.78 -4.57 38.21
CA GLY A 800 40.93 -5.64 39.19
C GLY A 800 40.03 -6.84 38.92
N ASP A 801 40.12 -7.84 39.79
CA ASP A 801 39.26 -9.02 39.75
C ASP A 801 38.00 -8.81 40.60
N TYR A 802 36.86 -9.20 40.03
CA TYR A 802 35.55 -9.10 40.64
C TYR A 802 34.84 -10.45 40.54
N THR A 803 33.89 -10.70 41.45
CA THR A 803 33.09 -11.93 41.43
C THR A 803 31.69 -11.62 40.92
N LEU A 804 31.25 -12.33 39.88
CA LEU A 804 29.88 -12.27 39.40
C LEU A 804 29.05 -13.36 40.09
N VAL A 805 27.90 -12.97 40.63
CA VAL A 805 27.00 -13.88 41.35
C VAL A 805 25.55 -13.69 40.90
N ALA A 806 24.74 -14.73 41.03
CA ALA A 806 23.29 -14.65 40.83
C ALA A 806 22.50 -15.48 41.82
N GLY A 807 21.20 -15.20 41.91
CA GLY A 807 20.25 -15.99 42.66
C GLY A 807 18.82 -15.54 42.39
N MET A 808 17.89 -16.12 43.13
CA MET A 808 16.46 -15.83 43.02
C MET A 808 15.89 -15.35 44.36
N TYR A 809 14.84 -14.54 44.31
CA TYR A 809 14.12 -14.08 45.48
C TYR A 809 12.66 -13.75 45.15
N THR A 810 11.78 -13.80 46.14
CA THR A 810 10.39 -13.36 46.01
C THR A 810 10.32 -11.84 46.11
N TRP A 811 9.84 -11.14 45.10
CA TRP A 811 9.95 -9.66 45.08
C TRP A 811 9.05 -8.98 46.12
N GLN A 812 7.91 -9.58 46.47
CA GLN A 812 6.97 -9.05 47.45
C GLN A 812 7.52 -9.12 48.89
N THR A 813 8.28 -10.17 49.22
CA THR A 813 8.81 -10.40 50.57
C THR A 813 10.30 -10.13 50.71
N LEU A 814 11.01 -10.00 49.59
CA LEU A 814 12.47 -9.95 49.48
C LEU A 814 13.19 -11.20 50.02
N GLU A 815 12.46 -12.29 50.25
CA GLU A 815 13.00 -13.56 50.74
C GLU A 815 13.79 -14.27 49.63
N ARG A 816 15.03 -14.63 49.95
CA ARG A 816 15.96 -15.29 49.05
C ARG A 816 15.65 -16.78 48.93
N LEU A 817 15.74 -17.33 47.72
CA LEU A 817 15.46 -18.73 47.45
C LEU A 817 16.71 -19.60 47.75
N PRO A 818 16.64 -20.58 48.66
CA PRO A 818 17.80 -21.40 49.02
C PRO A 818 18.23 -22.34 47.89
N ILE A 819 19.54 -22.65 47.84
CA ILE A 819 20.13 -23.66 46.95
C ILE A 819 20.13 -25.02 47.66
N ARG A 820 19.59 -26.05 46.99
CA ARG A 820 19.53 -27.45 47.45
C ARG A 820 20.45 -28.33 46.60
N ASP A 821 21.76 -28.19 46.76
CA ASP A 821 22.74 -29.08 46.12
C ASP A 821 23.30 -30.07 47.16
N PRO A 822 23.26 -31.41 46.95
CA PRO A 822 23.85 -32.40 47.84
C PRO A 822 25.39 -32.36 47.82
N GLY A 823 25.98 -31.31 48.41
CA GLY A 823 27.43 -31.14 48.47
C GLY A 823 27.92 -29.69 48.51
N ALA A 824 27.07 -28.71 48.19
CA ALA A 824 27.40 -27.29 48.32
C ALA A 824 27.15 -26.80 49.76
N ALA A 825 27.86 -25.73 50.16
CA ALA A 825 27.54 -25.04 51.42
C ALA A 825 26.11 -24.46 51.34
N PRO A 826 25.32 -24.47 52.44
CA PRO A 826 24.02 -23.82 52.46
C PRO A 826 24.16 -22.35 52.06
N GLY A 827 23.37 -21.91 51.09
CA GLY A 827 23.43 -20.56 50.57
C GLY A 827 22.26 -20.25 49.63
N ASP A 828 22.19 -18.99 49.22
CA ASP A 828 21.14 -18.41 48.38
C ASP A 828 21.72 -17.65 47.17
N VAL A 829 23.02 -17.84 46.92
CA VAL A 829 23.81 -17.17 45.90
C VAL A 829 24.69 -18.20 45.17
N VAL A 830 24.63 -18.18 43.84
CA VAL A 830 25.48 -18.99 42.94
C VAL A 830 26.61 -18.12 42.40
N VAL A 831 27.85 -18.58 42.54
CA VAL A 831 29.03 -17.92 41.96
C VAL A 831 29.14 -18.25 40.47
N LEU A 832 28.87 -17.26 39.62
CA LEU A 832 28.90 -17.39 38.17
C LEU A 832 30.33 -17.38 37.60
N GLY A 833 31.27 -16.74 38.30
CA GLY A 833 32.69 -16.73 37.96
C GLY A 833 33.41 -15.44 38.32
N ASN A 834 34.72 -15.46 38.16
CA ASN A 834 35.57 -14.28 38.33
C ASN A 834 35.68 -13.54 37.00
N ILE A 835 35.62 -12.22 37.05
CA ILE A 835 35.65 -11.32 35.91
C ILE A 835 36.68 -10.23 36.15
N THR A 836 37.55 -9.99 35.18
CA THR A 836 38.56 -8.92 35.26
C THR A 836 38.00 -7.63 34.66
N VAL A 837 38.01 -6.54 35.44
CA VAL A 837 37.78 -5.18 34.94
C VAL A 837 39.10 -4.61 34.45
N ARG A 838 39.14 -4.10 33.22
CA ARG A 838 40.35 -3.56 32.56
C ARG A 838 40.33 -2.05 32.39
#